data_AF-A0A9W6Z322-F1
#
_entry.id   AF-A0A9W6Z322-F1
#
_cell.length_a   1.000
_cell.length_b   1.000
_cell.length_c   1.000
_cell.angle_alpha   90.00
_cell.angle_beta   90.00
_cell.angle_gamma   90.00
#
_symmetry.space_group_name_H-M   'P 1'
#
loop_
_entity.id
_entity.type
_entity.pdbx_description
1 polymer ?
#
loop_
_entity_poly.entity_id
_entity_poly.type
_entity_poly.pdbx_seq_one_letter_code
_entity_poly.pdbx_strand_id
1 'polypeptide(L)'
;MEIAFIQKIPIVQAASGLELVSLLNSYNVGDNYWLLDNNKEYLKQLNYNIKFIGNRFVLPKTNKRTPPAASPVSTPTSPVLGSSALSSPSIGPSPSVFTSASTKTYSSSILSPFNADSEFFNSVLPFEWIQRYREQRPFVFISVHELATKADNIDLTVADKELANEISRIKNQCTNNNVKHLSIILCSKSIALNPELDERVAQLRKVTSLAARSGLLFLPAGTQREVENFAASVAHLIRPWAVEYFNALEKKFKKRTLQNLEYPEKFWLARQALKIAIAAEMKGISEYSTKSMEYCYEKMIDATRQLDMASQPKLWQQCRMWLDFAGIHITRAYFILGDSNQAYKKFDIHIQNVMAIMPNEIIQTYPVMGWVSLQFTWLSQLIELVPEALVPIDKPYQMFTKNKWFSDGMVSDLPLPHGGYLYLQACSLMRRRHQLAIGQSEANLYNLIDPYMSLPLEEELKFEYHSQCVKLLSSALDFFSRGKKTKFSRSEAYIYFQLGEEYFAMKNYGLAIINFLVSLTAYKNEGWNSIVSNILFRLYQCSIKSNNHRDAALHFIQLSLMDQKLIQPFKKFLDIKEIDSSKFEGDVLFKESLFDKLIAFKEQSLSLSDRVNLQIVLTPKVNDLIEKLEIEELVIDFHGGFKKIRVLNDPTAEAQTFNEFKDGEKDSKELSLKCNLNFDDKKAKCFNFELIPNKIGNFSIQSINLKIKESSLEFSNQLRLVPYLIYALWLFQNSQKSKWSCIIHLGATMARFSLYLSISKIRVWINTVYISL
;
A
#
# COMPACT_ATOMS: atom_id res chain seq x y z
N MET A 1 21.91 -6.02 -44.78
CA MET A 1 20.46 -5.93 -45.03
C MET A 1 19.70 -6.42 -43.82
N GLU A 2 18.61 -5.76 -43.47
CA GLU A 2 17.64 -6.21 -42.45
C GLU A 2 16.95 -7.49 -42.92
N ILE A 3 16.71 -8.46 -42.02
CA ILE A 3 16.01 -9.70 -42.38
C ILE A 3 14.54 -9.50 -42.00
N ALA A 4 13.74 -9.10 -43.00
CA ALA A 4 12.30 -9.03 -42.88
C ALA A 4 11.69 -10.40 -43.24
N PHE A 5 11.00 -11.01 -42.29
CA PHE A 5 9.93 -11.97 -42.59
C PHE A 5 8.79 -11.16 -43.21
N ILE A 6 8.54 -11.39 -44.50
CA ILE A 6 7.41 -10.79 -45.22
C ILE A 6 6.55 -11.95 -45.69
N GLN A 7 5.36 -12.07 -45.11
CA GLN A 7 4.34 -13.01 -45.57
C GLN A 7 3.69 -12.42 -46.82
N LYS A 8 3.64 -13.20 -47.90
CA LYS A 8 3.02 -12.81 -49.18
C LYS A 8 1.53 -13.16 -49.22
N ILE A 9 1.13 -14.22 -48.49
CA ILE A 9 -0.27 -14.65 -48.36
C ILE A 9 -1.02 -13.69 -47.40
N PRO A 10 -2.32 -13.40 -47.65
CA PRO A 10 -3.13 -12.56 -46.77
C PRO A 10 -3.21 -13.09 -45.33
N ILE A 11 -3.45 -12.17 -44.39
CA ILE A 11 -3.68 -12.51 -42.98
C ILE A 11 -4.89 -13.44 -42.88
N VAL A 12 -4.75 -14.52 -42.12
CA VAL A 12 -5.83 -15.47 -41.82
C VAL A 12 -7.06 -14.70 -41.32
N GLN A 13 -8.19 -14.83 -42.02
CA GLN A 13 -9.48 -14.25 -41.61
C GLN A 13 -10.50 -15.29 -41.15
N ALA A 14 -10.16 -16.59 -41.22
CA ALA A 14 -11.01 -17.65 -40.71
C ALA A 14 -11.35 -17.46 -39.23
N ALA A 15 -12.60 -17.74 -38.85
CA ALA A 15 -13.08 -17.64 -37.48
C ALA A 15 -12.25 -18.51 -36.51
N SER A 16 -11.84 -19.71 -36.93
CA SER A 16 -10.96 -20.60 -36.17
C SER A 16 -9.56 -20.02 -35.95
N GLY A 17 -9.08 -19.17 -36.86
CA GLY A 17 -7.82 -18.45 -36.72
C GLY A 17 -7.90 -17.34 -35.66
N LEU A 18 -8.99 -16.57 -35.67
CA LEU A 18 -9.23 -15.54 -34.65
C LEU A 18 -9.44 -16.15 -33.26
N GLU A 19 -10.14 -17.28 -33.17
CA GLU A 19 -10.33 -18.03 -31.94
C GLU A 19 -9.00 -18.60 -31.41
N LEU A 20 -8.18 -19.19 -32.28
CA LEU A 20 -6.84 -19.68 -31.92
C LEU A 20 -5.94 -18.55 -31.41
N VAL A 21 -5.99 -17.36 -32.04
CA VAL A 21 -5.26 -16.18 -31.59
C VAL A 21 -5.72 -15.76 -30.18
N SER A 22 -7.03 -15.71 -29.96
CA SER A 22 -7.61 -15.41 -28.63
C SER A 22 -7.13 -16.40 -27.57
N LEU A 23 -7.18 -17.70 -27.88
CA LEU A 23 -6.76 -18.77 -26.97
C LEU A 23 -5.25 -18.77 -26.72
N LEU A 24 -4.41 -18.55 -27.73
CA LEU A 24 -2.96 -18.38 -27.53
C LEU A 24 -2.65 -17.12 -26.72
N ASN A 25 -3.44 -16.05 -26.88
CA ASN A 25 -3.29 -14.85 -26.07
C ASN A 25 -3.63 -15.09 -24.59
N SER A 26 -4.42 -16.12 -24.25
CA SER A 26 -4.63 -16.51 -22.83
C SER A 26 -3.36 -17.05 -22.16
N TYR A 27 -2.43 -17.60 -22.94
CA TYR A 27 -1.09 -18.02 -22.47
C TYR A 27 -0.06 -16.88 -22.52
N ASN A 28 -0.45 -15.70 -23.02
CA ASN A 28 0.40 -14.53 -23.08
C ASN A 28 0.37 -13.78 -21.75
N VAL A 29 1.51 -13.74 -21.09
CA VAL A 29 1.64 -13.01 -19.83
C VAL A 29 1.86 -11.52 -20.06
N GLY A 30 2.34 -11.11 -21.24
CA GLY A 30 2.65 -9.71 -21.53
C GLY A 30 3.61 -9.12 -20.48
N ASP A 31 3.20 -8.00 -19.88
CA ASP A 31 3.91 -7.36 -18.75
C ASP A 31 3.34 -7.76 -17.38
N ASN A 32 2.37 -8.67 -17.33
CA ASN A 32 1.81 -9.11 -16.05
C ASN A 32 2.86 -9.92 -15.28
N TYR A 33 3.07 -9.58 -14.02
CA TYR A 33 4.09 -10.21 -13.18
C TYR A 33 3.62 -11.56 -12.60
N TRP A 34 2.30 -11.74 -12.50
CA TRP A 34 1.61 -12.90 -11.93
C TRP A 34 0.40 -13.26 -12.79
N LEU A 35 -0.07 -14.51 -12.70
CA LEU A 35 -1.25 -14.98 -13.42
C LEU A 35 -2.52 -14.50 -12.72
N LEU A 36 -3.54 -14.11 -13.50
CA LEU A 36 -4.84 -13.65 -13.00
C LEU A 36 -5.67 -14.77 -12.33
N ASP A 37 -5.36 -16.04 -12.61
CA ASP A 37 -6.10 -17.19 -12.09
C ASP A 37 -5.56 -17.64 -10.71
N ASN A 38 -6.11 -17.05 -9.65
CA ASN A 38 -5.75 -17.26 -8.23
C ASN A 38 -5.97 -18.70 -7.68
N ASN A 39 -6.50 -19.63 -8.48
CA ASN A 39 -7.02 -20.92 -7.99
C ASN A 39 -6.30 -22.17 -8.52
N LYS A 40 -5.30 -22.04 -9.40
CA LYS A 40 -4.50 -23.17 -9.92
C LYS A 40 -3.07 -23.06 -9.44
N GLU A 41 -2.42 -24.20 -9.18
CA GLU A 41 -0.99 -24.26 -8.86
C GLU A 41 -0.19 -23.48 -9.91
N TYR A 42 0.30 -22.30 -9.54
CA TYR A 42 1.06 -21.39 -10.41
C TYR A 42 2.20 -22.11 -11.16
N LEU A 43 2.82 -23.10 -10.51
CA LEU A 43 3.91 -23.92 -11.04
C LEU A 43 3.49 -24.85 -12.20
N LYS A 44 2.21 -25.15 -12.37
CA LYS A 44 1.70 -26.04 -13.44
C LYS A 44 1.32 -25.29 -14.73
N GLN A 45 1.33 -23.97 -14.73
CA GLN A 45 0.91 -23.17 -15.90
C GLN A 45 2.08 -22.89 -16.85
N LEU A 46 1.85 -23.04 -18.16
CA LEU A 46 2.84 -22.82 -19.21
C LEU A 46 2.68 -21.44 -19.82
N ASN A 47 3.53 -20.52 -19.38
CA ASN A 47 3.39 -19.11 -19.71
C ASN A 47 4.48 -18.62 -20.64
N TYR A 48 4.10 -17.71 -21.55
CA TYR A 48 5.01 -17.15 -22.55
C TYR A 48 4.76 -15.65 -22.74
N ASN A 49 5.79 -14.94 -23.22
CA ASN A 49 5.61 -13.61 -23.79
C ASN A 49 5.36 -13.78 -25.29
N ILE A 50 4.10 -13.61 -25.72
CA ILE A 50 3.66 -13.84 -27.09
C ILE A 50 3.43 -12.50 -27.77
N LYS A 51 4.07 -12.31 -28.92
CA LYS A 51 3.86 -11.12 -29.75
C LYS A 51 3.17 -11.52 -31.04
N PHE A 52 1.94 -11.06 -31.22
CA PHE A 52 1.23 -11.19 -32.49
C PHE A 52 1.75 -10.16 -33.48
N ILE A 53 2.12 -10.64 -34.66
CA ILE A 53 2.73 -9.81 -35.69
C ILE A 53 1.95 -10.07 -36.98
N GLY A 54 1.68 -9.01 -37.75
CA GLY A 54 1.07 -9.14 -39.08
C GLY A 54 2.07 -9.67 -40.12
N ASN A 55 1.85 -9.31 -41.38
CA ASN A 55 2.62 -9.85 -42.50
C ASN A 55 4.09 -9.42 -42.56
N ARG A 56 4.56 -8.55 -41.66
CA ARG A 56 5.95 -8.06 -41.65
C ARG A 56 6.53 -8.11 -40.24
N PHE A 57 7.61 -8.88 -40.10
CA PHE A 57 8.43 -8.90 -38.88
C PHE A 57 9.91 -8.82 -39.23
N VAL A 58 10.66 -7.92 -38.61
CA VAL A 58 12.10 -7.78 -38.87
C VAL A 58 12.89 -8.27 -37.67
N LEU A 59 13.77 -9.25 -37.89
CA LEU A 59 14.71 -9.68 -36.85
C LEU A 59 15.95 -8.77 -36.82
N PRO A 60 16.46 -8.43 -35.62
CA PRO A 60 17.72 -7.72 -35.49
C PRO A 60 18.87 -8.54 -36.09
N LYS A 61 19.71 -7.90 -36.91
CA LYS A 61 20.87 -8.52 -37.57
C LYS A 61 21.67 -9.39 -36.58
N THR A 62 21.96 -10.62 -36.98
CA THR A 62 22.98 -11.43 -36.31
C THR A 62 24.33 -10.99 -36.85
N ASN A 63 25.16 -10.31 -36.04
CA ASN A 63 26.57 -10.11 -36.37
C ASN A 63 27.20 -11.51 -36.48
N LYS A 64 27.29 -12.05 -37.69
CA LYS A 64 28.07 -13.24 -37.96
C LYS A 64 29.53 -12.89 -37.66
N ARG A 65 30.15 -13.61 -36.73
CA ARG A 65 31.61 -13.69 -36.71
C ARG A 65 32.01 -14.38 -38.01
N THR A 66 32.68 -13.67 -38.89
CA THR A 66 33.48 -14.32 -39.93
C THR A 66 34.45 -15.28 -39.23
N PRO A 67 34.50 -16.57 -39.61
CA PRO A 67 35.61 -17.41 -39.21
C PRO A 67 36.91 -16.74 -39.70
N PRO A 68 38.03 -16.83 -38.96
CA PRO A 68 39.30 -16.45 -39.54
C PRO A 68 39.47 -17.28 -40.82
N ALA A 69 39.71 -16.60 -41.94
CA ALA A 69 40.01 -17.27 -43.19
C ALA A 69 41.16 -18.25 -42.93
N ALA A 70 40.96 -19.51 -43.31
CA ALA A 70 42.04 -20.49 -43.31
C ALA A 70 43.18 -19.91 -44.15
N SER A 71 44.31 -19.65 -43.52
CA SER A 71 45.55 -19.24 -44.19
C SER A 71 45.88 -20.28 -45.26
N PRO A 72 46.30 -19.88 -46.47
CA PRO A 72 46.76 -20.85 -47.45
C PRO A 72 48.02 -21.53 -46.94
N VAL A 73 48.04 -22.84 -47.14
CA VAL A 73 49.15 -23.76 -46.90
C VAL A 73 50.43 -23.21 -47.53
N SER A 74 51.46 -22.99 -46.71
CA SER A 74 52.85 -22.95 -47.18
C SER A 74 53.58 -24.16 -46.59
N THR A 75 54.22 -24.90 -47.50
CA THR A 75 55.04 -26.10 -47.26
C THR A 75 56.31 -25.79 -46.45
N PRO A 76 56.96 -26.82 -45.86
CA PRO A 76 57.87 -26.65 -44.74
C PRO A 76 59.33 -26.49 -45.20
N THR A 77 60.08 -25.65 -44.49
CA THR A 77 61.54 -25.79 -44.41
C THR A 77 62.04 -25.47 -43.01
N SER A 78 62.86 -26.40 -42.52
CA SER A 78 63.39 -26.59 -41.17
C SER A 78 64.36 -25.49 -40.67
N PRO A 79 64.74 -25.52 -39.38
CA PRO A 79 65.22 -24.37 -38.60
C PRO A 79 66.74 -24.38 -38.37
N VAL A 80 67.35 -23.23 -38.05
CA VAL A 80 68.66 -23.17 -37.36
C VAL A 80 68.77 -21.96 -36.41
N LEU A 81 69.17 -22.31 -35.18
CA LEU A 81 69.86 -21.63 -34.07
C LEU A 81 70.26 -20.14 -34.15
N GLY A 82 70.23 -19.50 -32.96
CA GLY A 82 71.48 -18.92 -32.41
C GLY A 82 71.43 -17.52 -31.76
N SER A 83 71.20 -17.49 -30.44
CA SER A 83 72.01 -16.82 -29.39
C SER A 83 72.17 -15.28 -29.28
N SER A 84 71.99 -14.81 -28.01
CA SER A 84 72.80 -13.82 -27.23
C SER A 84 72.85 -12.34 -27.69
N ALA A 85 72.96 -11.28 -26.88
CA ALA A 85 72.99 -11.03 -25.43
C ALA A 85 73.08 -9.50 -25.19
N LEU A 86 72.82 -9.08 -23.94
CA LEU A 86 73.27 -7.85 -23.22
C LEU A 86 72.89 -6.43 -23.71
N SER A 87 72.16 -5.68 -22.86
CA SER A 87 72.68 -4.57 -22.01
C SER A 87 71.62 -3.49 -21.68
N SER A 88 71.61 -3.08 -20.42
CA SER A 88 70.88 -1.95 -19.79
C SER A 88 71.91 -0.82 -19.44
N PRO A 89 71.59 0.35 -18.83
CA PRO A 89 70.35 1.16 -18.73
C PRO A 89 70.55 2.72 -18.92
N SER A 90 69.43 3.46 -18.85
CA SER A 90 69.24 4.82 -18.27
C SER A 90 69.43 6.12 -19.11
N ILE A 91 68.37 6.96 -19.07
CA ILE A 91 68.27 8.43 -18.82
C ILE A 91 67.15 9.04 -19.70
N GLY A 92 66.14 9.69 -19.08
CA GLY A 92 64.96 10.33 -19.73
C GLY A 92 65.29 11.69 -20.40
N PRO A 93 64.31 12.56 -20.78
CA PRO A 93 62.86 12.59 -20.51
C PRO A 93 61.97 12.69 -21.79
N SER A 94 60.63 12.71 -21.60
CA SER A 94 59.53 12.86 -22.58
C SER A 94 59.65 14.09 -23.52
N PRO A 95 58.78 14.34 -24.54
CA PRO A 95 57.68 13.54 -25.13
C PRO A 95 57.62 13.56 -26.68
N SER A 96 57.38 12.45 -27.37
CA SER A 96 56.89 12.50 -28.77
C SER A 96 56.42 11.14 -29.31
N VAL A 97 55.13 11.11 -29.62
CA VAL A 97 54.52 10.57 -30.85
C VAL A 97 55.28 9.43 -31.53
N PHE A 98 54.90 8.20 -31.22
CA PHE A 98 54.97 7.10 -32.19
C PHE A 98 53.63 6.37 -32.25
N THR A 99 52.86 6.77 -33.25
CA THR A 99 51.84 6.00 -33.92
C THR A 99 52.36 4.59 -34.24
N SER A 100 51.92 3.60 -33.47
CA SER A 100 51.87 2.21 -33.94
C SER A 100 50.44 1.71 -33.81
N ALA A 101 49.65 2.11 -34.80
CA ALA A 101 48.35 1.54 -35.10
C ALA A 101 48.54 0.05 -35.45
N SER A 102 48.37 -0.80 -34.45
CA SER A 102 48.02 -2.21 -34.61
C SER A 102 46.59 -2.39 -34.08
N THR A 103 45.66 -1.58 -34.58
CA THR A 103 44.23 -1.76 -34.34
C THR A 103 43.76 -2.98 -35.14
N LYS A 104 43.83 -4.15 -34.52
CA LYS A 104 42.91 -5.24 -34.85
C LYS A 104 41.50 -4.71 -34.58
N THR A 105 40.84 -4.19 -35.59
CA THR A 105 39.43 -3.77 -35.55
C THR A 105 38.56 -5.02 -35.44
N TYR A 106 38.49 -5.56 -34.22
CA TYR A 106 37.40 -6.44 -33.84
C TYR A 106 36.15 -5.58 -33.87
N SER A 107 35.25 -5.85 -34.82
CA SER A 107 33.87 -5.34 -34.78
C SER A 107 33.13 -5.99 -33.61
N SER A 108 33.52 -5.59 -32.40
CA SER A 108 32.86 -6.00 -31.18
C SER A 108 31.44 -5.44 -31.22
N SER A 109 30.49 -6.24 -30.73
CA SER A 109 29.08 -5.80 -30.65
C SER A 109 29.00 -4.45 -29.95
N ILE A 110 28.12 -3.54 -30.38
CA ILE A 110 27.90 -2.25 -29.70
C ILE A 110 27.61 -2.47 -28.20
N LEU A 111 26.81 -3.49 -27.85
CA LEU A 111 26.54 -3.88 -26.45
C LEU A 111 27.71 -4.56 -25.68
N SER A 112 28.92 -4.55 -26.25
CA SER A 112 30.11 -5.17 -25.65
C SER A 112 30.80 -4.18 -24.72
N PRO A 113 31.23 -4.59 -23.51
CA PRO A 113 31.94 -3.71 -22.60
C PRO A 113 33.36 -3.40 -23.09
N PHE A 114 33.83 -4.14 -24.11
CA PHE A 114 35.16 -4.00 -24.70
C PHE A 114 35.18 -3.06 -25.92
N ASN A 115 34.06 -2.47 -26.30
CA ASN A 115 34.01 -1.56 -27.44
C ASN A 115 34.26 -0.13 -26.97
N ALA A 116 35.44 0.43 -27.22
CA ALA A 116 35.81 1.78 -26.81
C ALA A 116 34.89 2.86 -27.44
N ASP A 117 34.38 2.60 -28.65
CA ASP A 117 33.52 3.53 -29.38
C ASP A 117 32.04 3.44 -28.93
N SER A 118 31.73 2.61 -27.93
CA SER A 118 30.36 2.46 -27.42
C SER A 118 30.17 3.15 -26.08
N GLU A 119 28.98 3.72 -25.87
CA GLU A 119 28.49 4.21 -24.57
C GLU A 119 28.54 3.16 -23.45
N PHE A 120 28.60 1.87 -23.81
CA PHE A 120 28.67 0.75 -22.87
C PHE A 120 30.09 0.29 -22.55
N PHE A 121 31.12 1.01 -23.01
CA PHE A 121 32.51 0.72 -22.66
C PHE A 121 32.69 0.66 -21.13
N ASN A 122 33.38 -0.38 -20.64
CA ASN A 122 33.58 -0.65 -19.22
C ASN A 122 32.31 -0.78 -18.34
N SER A 123 31.12 -0.92 -18.93
CA SER A 123 29.87 -1.19 -18.18
C SER A 123 29.78 -2.65 -17.69
N VAL A 124 28.98 -2.91 -16.65
CA VAL A 124 28.75 -4.28 -16.15
C VAL A 124 27.86 -5.06 -17.11
N LEU A 125 26.66 -4.58 -17.40
CA LEU A 125 25.74 -5.12 -18.39
C LEU A 125 24.76 -4.02 -18.79
N PRO A 126 24.60 -3.71 -20.10
CA PRO A 126 23.59 -2.76 -20.54
C PRO A 126 22.19 -3.38 -20.48
N PHE A 127 21.17 -2.58 -20.18
CA PHE A 127 19.77 -3.02 -20.09
C PHE A 127 19.25 -3.53 -21.45
N GLU A 128 19.73 -2.93 -22.54
CA GLU A 128 19.48 -3.29 -23.93
C GLU A 128 19.88 -4.75 -24.22
N TRP A 129 20.83 -5.29 -23.45
CA TRP A 129 21.18 -6.71 -23.54
C TRP A 129 20.02 -7.61 -23.11
N ILE A 130 19.29 -7.25 -22.04
CA ILE A 130 18.12 -8.00 -21.58
C ILE A 130 16.97 -7.82 -22.56
N GLN A 131 16.68 -6.58 -22.98
CA GLN A 131 15.62 -6.28 -23.96
C GLN A 131 15.78 -7.11 -25.24
N ARG A 132 17.02 -7.32 -25.69
CA ARG A 132 17.30 -8.17 -26.85
C ARG A 132 16.75 -9.59 -26.73
N TYR A 133 16.80 -10.21 -25.55
CA TYR A 133 16.30 -11.58 -25.33
C TYR A 133 14.87 -11.62 -24.78
N ARG A 134 14.38 -10.54 -24.17
CA ARG A 134 12.99 -10.44 -23.70
C ARG A 134 12.01 -10.10 -24.82
N GLU A 135 12.37 -9.19 -25.73
CA GLU A 135 11.43 -8.56 -26.67
C GLU A 135 11.81 -8.74 -28.14
N GLN A 136 13.11 -8.72 -28.45
CA GLN A 136 13.56 -8.63 -29.85
C GLN A 136 13.84 -9.99 -30.50
N ARG A 137 14.22 -11.00 -29.71
CA ARG A 137 14.63 -12.32 -30.23
C ARG A 137 13.73 -13.44 -29.71
N PRO A 138 12.84 -13.97 -30.56
CA PRO A 138 12.04 -15.11 -30.19
C PRO A 138 12.91 -16.39 -30.18
N PHE A 139 12.59 -17.32 -29.28
CA PHE A 139 13.13 -18.69 -29.32
C PHE A 139 12.33 -19.55 -30.33
N VAL A 140 11.06 -19.23 -30.54
CA VAL A 140 10.14 -19.90 -31.49
C VAL A 140 9.41 -18.85 -32.32
N PHE A 141 9.32 -19.09 -33.63
CA PHE A 141 8.49 -18.33 -34.55
C PHE A 141 7.35 -19.23 -35.06
N ILE A 142 6.12 -18.83 -34.80
CA ILE A 142 4.92 -19.56 -35.22
C ILE A 142 4.33 -18.84 -36.44
N SER A 143 4.23 -19.54 -37.57
CA SER A 143 3.53 -19.03 -38.76
C SER A 143 2.20 -19.74 -38.92
N VAL A 144 1.12 -18.98 -39.03
CA VAL A 144 -0.23 -19.50 -39.20
C VAL A 144 -0.66 -19.26 -40.65
N HIS A 145 -1.20 -20.30 -41.29
CA HIS A 145 -1.60 -20.29 -42.69
C HIS A 145 -2.99 -20.90 -42.84
N GLU A 146 -3.76 -20.43 -43.81
CA GLU A 146 -5.07 -20.98 -44.14
C GLU A 146 -4.97 -21.86 -45.39
N LEU A 147 -5.52 -23.07 -45.34
CA LEU A 147 -5.57 -23.99 -46.46
C LEU A 147 -6.72 -23.63 -47.40
N ALA A 148 -6.44 -23.48 -48.69
CA ALA A 148 -7.46 -23.17 -49.68
C ALA A 148 -8.50 -24.30 -49.80
N THR A 149 -9.79 -23.96 -49.59
CA THR A 149 -10.92 -24.90 -49.60
C THR A 149 -11.97 -24.63 -50.69
N LYS A 150 -11.93 -23.47 -51.36
CA LYS A 150 -12.85 -23.11 -52.45
C LYS A 150 -12.13 -23.20 -53.80
N ALA A 151 -12.80 -23.78 -54.78
CA ALA A 151 -12.30 -23.99 -56.14
C ALA A 151 -12.84 -22.93 -57.12
N ASP A 152 -13.05 -21.69 -56.65
CA ASP A 152 -13.80 -20.70 -57.44
C ASP A 152 -12.96 -19.99 -58.52
N ASN A 153 -11.74 -20.48 -58.82
CA ASN A 153 -10.87 -20.20 -60.00
C ASN A 153 -9.38 -20.53 -59.75
N ILE A 154 -9.01 -21.14 -58.63
CA ILE A 154 -7.61 -21.44 -58.25
C ILE A 154 -7.41 -22.95 -58.25
N ASP A 155 -6.42 -23.42 -59.01
CA ASP A 155 -5.94 -24.80 -58.91
C ASP A 155 -5.36 -25.02 -57.50
N LEU A 156 -6.04 -25.86 -56.71
CA LEU A 156 -5.66 -26.19 -55.33
C LEU A 156 -4.21 -26.68 -55.25
N THR A 157 -3.70 -27.33 -56.30
CA THR A 157 -2.32 -27.81 -56.35
C THR A 157 -1.31 -26.67 -56.52
N VAL A 158 -1.69 -25.58 -57.20
CA VAL A 158 -0.86 -24.39 -57.34
C VAL A 158 -0.83 -23.62 -56.01
N ALA A 159 -1.99 -23.46 -55.36
CA ALA A 159 -2.08 -22.83 -54.04
C ALA A 159 -1.25 -23.60 -52.99
N ASP A 160 -1.32 -24.93 -52.98
CA ASP A 160 -0.53 -25.78 -52.07
C ASP A 160 0.98 -25.67 -52.34
N LYS A 161 1.40 -25.55 -53.61
CA LYS A 161 2.81 -25.31 -53.98
C LYS A 161 3.30 -23.95 -53.50
N GLU A 162 2.51 -22.89 -53.67
CA GLU A 162 2.85 -21.55 -53.18
C GLU A 162 2.99 -21.52 -51.66
N LEU A 163 2.04 -22.15 -50.96
CA LEU A 163 2.07 -22.28 -49.51
C LEU A 163 3.31 -23.05 -49.04
N ALA A 164 3.65 -24.18 -49.69
CA ALA A 164 4.84 -24.96 -49.35
C ALA A 164 6.15 -24.16 -49.55
N ASN A 165 6.22 -23.35 -50.62
CA ASN A 165 7.37 -22.48 -50.88
C ASN A 165 7.52 -21.39 -49.81
N GLU A 166 6.41 -20.80 -49.36
CA GLU A 166 6.44 -19.79 -48.30
C GLU A 166 6.85 -20.39 -46.95
N ILE A 167 6.27 -21.52 -46.55
CA ILE A 167 6.63 -22.24 -45.32
C ILE A 167 8.13 -22.57 -45.33
N SER A 168 8.64 -23.08 -46.46
CA SER A 168 10.06 -23.44 -46.61
C SER A 168 10.97 -22.21 -46.53
N ARG A 169 10.56 -21.08 -47.10
CA ARG A 169 11.29 -19.80 -47.01
C ARG A 169 11.39 -19.33 -45.56
N ILE A 170 10.27 -19.32 -44.82
CA ILE A 170 10.24 -18.90 -43.41
C ILE A 170 11.10 -19.83 -42.56
N LYS A 171 10.96 -21.16 -42.73
CA LYS A 171 11.77 -22.18 -42.07
C LYS A 171 13.27 -21.92 -42.21
N ASN A 172 13.73 -21.65 -43.43
CA ASN A 172 15.14 -21.37 -43.72
C ASN A 172 15.61 -20.07 -43.05
N GLN A 173 14.77 -19.03 -43.04
CA GLN A 173 15.07 -17.77 -42.36
C GLN A 173 15.16 -17.93 -40.82
N CYS A 174 14.26 -18.71 -40.22
CA CYS A 174 14.29 -19.02 -38.79
C CYS A 174 15.54 -19.84 -38.41
N THR A 175 15.83 -20.89 -39.18
CA THR A 175 16.99 -21.77 -38.96
C THR A 175 18.31 -20.98 -39.01
N ASN A 176 18.46 -20.08 -39.98
CA ASN A 176 19.62 -19.20 -40.11
C ASN A 176 19.84 -18.27 -38.90
N ASN A 177 18.80 -17.99 -38.12
CA ASN A 177 18.84 -17.13 -36.95
C ASN A 177 18.81 -17.90 -35.61
N ASN A 178 18.92 -19.24 -35.64
CA ASN A 178 18.77 -20.13 -34.49
C ASN A 178 17.40 -19.97 -33.77
N VAL A 179 16.35 -19.74 -34.55
CA VAL A 179 14.96 -19.68 -34.08
C VAL A 179 14.25 -20.95 -34.55
N LYS A 180 13.51 -21.62 -33.67
CA LYS A 180 12.70 -22.78 -34.05
C LYS A 180 11.47 -22.31 -34.82
N HIS A 181 11.09 -23.01 -35.88
CA HIS A 181 9.92 -22.67 -36.70
C HIS A 181 8.80 -23.69 -36.49
N LEU A 182 7.60 -23.21 -36.21
CA LEU A 182 6.37 -24.00 -36.14
C LEU A 182 5.37 -23.45 -37.14
N SER A 183 4.85 -24.32 -38.02
CA SER A 183 3.79 -23.97 -38.95
C SER A 183 2.46 -24.54 -38.47
N ILE A 184 1.42 -23.70 -38.45
CA ILE A 184 0.04 -24.11 -38.15
C ILE A 184 -0.78 -23.90 -39.42
N ILE A 185 -1.38 -24.98 -39.92
CA ILE A 185 -2.30 -24.93 -41.06
C ILE A 185 -3.73 -25.01 -40.53
N LEU A 186 -4.53 -24.01 -40.86
CA LEU A 186 -5.95 -23.91 -40.53
C LEU A 186 -6.79 -24.34 -41.72
N CYS A 187 -7.90 -25.02 -41.47
CA CYS A 187 -8.89 -25.33 -42.49
C CYS A 187 -10.30 -25.09 -41.98
N SER A 188 -11.14 -24.43 -42.79
CA SER A 188 -12.54 -24.14 -42.47
C SER A 188 -13.47 -25.36 -42.66
N LYS A 189 -12.94 -26.51 -43.12
CA LYS A 189 -13.69 -27.76 -43.30
C LYS A 189 -13.25 -28.82 -42.29
N SER A 190 -14.18 -29.67 -41.87
CA SER A 190 -13.91 -30.81 -40.97
C SER A 190 -13.32 -31.99 -41.75
N ILE A 191 -12.39 -32.72 -41.13
CA ILE A 191 -11.75 -33.93 -41.68
C ILE A 191 -12.81 -35.03 -41.92
N ALA A 192 -13.78 -35.17 -41.01
CA ALA A 192 -14.82 -36.21 -41.10
C ALA A 192 -15.62 -36.15 -42.41
N LEU A 193 -15.75 -34.95 -42.99
CA LEU A 193 -16.47 -34.71 -44.24
C LEU A 193 -15.55 -34.63 -45.46
N ASN A 194 -14.23 -34.49 -45.27
CA ASN A 194 -13.26 -34.25 -46.35
C ASN A 194 -11.94 -34.98 -46.07
N PRO A 195 -11.85 -36.31 -46.33
CA PRO A 195 -10.65 -37.11 -46.04
C PRO A 195 -9.43 -36.70 -46.89
N GLU A 196 -9.65 -36.08 -48.06
CA GLU A 196 -8.61 -35.57 -48.95
C GLU A 196 -7.70 -34.50 -48.29
N LEU A 197 -8.19 -33.85 -47.21
CA LEU A 197 -7.42 -32.85 -46.46
C LEU A 197 -6.18 -33.45 -45.80
N ASP A 198 -6.29 -34.68 -45.25
CA ASP A 198 -5.15 -35.34 -44.61
C ASP A 198 -4.07 -35.71 -45.63
N GLU A 199 -4.46 -36.09 -46.84
CA GLU A 199 -3.52 -36.36 -47.94
C GLU A 199 -2.80 -35.08 -48.38
N ARG A 200 -3.53 -33.97 -48.57
CA ARG A 200 -2.93 -32.67 -48.92
C ARG A 200 -1.95 -32.19 -47.85
N VAL A 201 -2.30 -32.29 -46.57
CA VAL A 201 -1.41 -31.93 -45.46
C VAL A 201 -0.19 -32.87 -45.39
N ALA A 202 -0.36 -34.16 -45.66
CA ALA A 202 0.75 -35.10 -45.73
C ALA A 202 1.72 -34.77 -46.88
N GLN A 203 1.19 -34.38 -48.05
CA GLN A 203 2.00 -33.90 -49.18
C GLN A 203 2.75 -32.61 -48.80
N LEU A 204 2.08 -31.63 -48.18
CA LEU A 204 2.72 -30.39 -47.69
C LEU A 204 3.85 -30.68 -46.69
N ARG A 205 3.67 -31.63 -45.76
CA ARG A 205 4.71 -32.07 -44.81
C ARG A 205 5.91 -32.67 -45.54
N LYS A 206 5.67 -33.49 -46.57
CA LYS A 206 6.71 -34.11 -47.39
C LYS A 206 7.54 -33.06 -48.12
N VAL A 207 6.89 -32.08 -48.75
CA VAL A 207 7.56 -30.99 -49.49
C VAL A 207 8.34 -30.07 -48.55
N THR A 208 7.75 -29.67 -47.42
CA THR A 208 8.37 -28.72 -46.48
C THR A 208 9.37 -29.38 -45.52
N SER A 209 9.50 -30.71 -45.54
CA SER A 209 10.31 -31.51 -44.61
C SER A 209 10.07 -31.15 -43.13
N LEU A 210 8.82 -30.92 -42.76
CA LEU A 210 8.39 -30.61 -41.40
C LEU A 210 7.70 -31.82 -40.77
N ALA A 211 8.08 -32.16 -39.54
CA ALA A 211 7.50 -33.28 -38.82
C ALA A 211 6.04 -32.98 -38.41
N ALA A 212 5.17 -34.00 -38.49
CA ALA A 212 3.74 -33.87 -38.22
C ALA A 212 3.42 -33.44 -36.77
N ARG A 213 4.25 -33.81 -35.80
CA ARG A 213 4.01 -33.55 -34.37
C ARG A 213 4.72 -32.31 -33.83
N SER A 214 5.72 -31.79 -34.55
CA SER A 214 6.63 -30.78 -34.01
C SER A 214 7.06 -29.71 -35.01
N GLY A 215 6.64 -29.79 -36.27
CA GLY A 215 7.02 -28.83 -37.30
C GLY A 215 5.81 -28.23 -38.03
N LEU A 216 4.85 -29.07 -38.41
CA LEU A 216 3.63 -28.65 -39.11
C LEU A 216 2.40 -29.29 -38.48
N LEU A 217 1.70 -28.49 -37.70
CA LEU A 217 0.44 -28.83 -37.05
C LEU A 217 -0.74 -28.46 -37.95
N PHE A 218 -1.79 -29.25 -37.88
CA PHE A 218 -3.00 -29.04 -38.66
C PHE A 218 -4.19 -28.91 -37.71
N LEU A 219 -4.98 -27.85 -37.90
CA LEU A 219 -6.21 -27.58 -37.16
C LEU A 219 -7.38 -27.50 -38.16
N PRO A 220 -8.19 -28.57 -38.28
CA PRO A 220 -9.42 -28.55 -39.07
C PRO A 220 -10.54 -27.79 -38.35
N ALA A 221 -11.67 -27.60 -39.01
CA ALA A 221 -12.86 -27.06 -38.36
C ALA A 221 -13.36 -28.06 -37.31
N GLY A 222 -13.48 -27.58 -36.07
CA GLY A 222 -13.78 -28.38 -34.90
C GLY A 222 -14.60 -27.60 -33.87
N THR A 223 -14.90 -28.25 -32.74
CA THR A 223 -15.58 -27.60 -31.62
C THR A 223 -14.63 -26.68 -30.85
N GLN A 224 -15.18 -25.70 -30.10
CA GLN A 224 -14.39 -24.80 -29.25
C GLN A 224 -13.41 -25.57 -28.32
N ARG A 225 -13.86 -26.69 -27.73
CA ARG A 225 -13.02 -27.53 -26.86
C ARG A 225 -11.83 -28.15 -27.60
N GLU A 226 -11.97 -28.46 -28.89
CA GLU A 226 -10.86 -28.99 -29.70
C GLU A 226 -9.82 -27.92 -29.99
N VAL A 227 -10.26 -26.67 -30.25
CA VAL A 227 -9.35 -25.53 -30.44
C VAL A 227 -8.62 -25.20 -29.13
N GLU A 228 -9.31 -25.24 -27.99
CA GLU A 228 -8.72 -25.09 -26.65
C GLU A 228 -7.65 -26.16 -26.38
N ASN A 229 -7.97 -27.43 -26.62
CA ASN A 229 -7.02 -28.54 -26.46
C ASN A 229 -5.83 -28.44 -27.44
N PHE A 230 -6.07 -27.95 -28.66
CA PHE A 230 -5.01 -27.71 -29.63
C PHE A 230 -4.07 -26.58 -29.17
N ALA A 231 -4.61 -25.46 -28.70
CA ALA A 231 -3.82 -24.36 -28.17
C ALA A 231 -2.98 -24.80 -26.95
N ALA A 232 -3.56 -25.59 -26.04
CA ALA A 232 -2.83 -26.20 -24.93
C ALA A 232 -1.70 -27.12 -25.43
N SER A 233 -1.97 -27.94 -26.44
CA SER A 233 -0.96 -28.83 -27.05
C SER A 233 0.19 -28.05 -27.67
N VAL A 234 -0.08 -26.91 -28.33
CA VAL A 234 0.95 -26.00 -28.83
C VAL A 234 1.80 -25.44 -27.68
N ALA A 235 1.16 -24.96 -26.61
CA ALA A 235 1.86 -24.44 -25.43
C ALA A 235 2.77 -25.49 -24.77
N HIS A 236 2.33 -26.74 -24.68
CA HIS A 236 3.14 -27.87 -24.20
C HIS A 236 4.28 -28.22 -25.15
N LEU A 237 4.05 -28.20 -26.46
CA LEU A 237 5.05 -28.52 -27.48
C LEU A 237 6.24 -27.55 -27.47
N ILE A 238 6.00 -26.26 -27.27
CA ILE A 238 7.07 -25.24 -27.34
C ILE A 238 7.93 -25.19 -26.07
N ARG A 239 7.46 -25.76 -24.95
CA ARG A 239 8.15 -25.71 -23.65
C ARG A 239 9.57 -26.30 -23.70
N PRO A 240 9.81 -27.52 -24.23
CA PRO A 240 11.17 -28.06 -24.33
C PRO A 240 12.07 -27.21 -25.23
N TRP A 241 11.52 -26.58 -26.29
CA TRP A 241 12.31 -25.73 -27.19
C TRP A 241 12.81 -24.46 -26.50
N ALA A 242 12.02 -23.87 -25.60
CA ALA A 242 12.46 -22.76 -24.77
C ALA A 242 13.65 -23.19 -23.88
N VAL A 243 13.51 -24.33 -23.21
CA VAL A 243 14.54 -24.89 -22.32
C VAL A 243 15.84 -25.17 -23.09
N GLU A 244 15.76 -25.80 -24.25
CA GLU A 244 16.91 -26.07 -25.13
C GLU A 244 17.62 -24.77 -25.56
N TYR A 245 16.84 -23.78 -26.00
CA TYR A 245 17.37 -22.50 -26.48
C TYR A 245 18.19 -21.79 -25.39
N PHE A 246 17.61 -21.63 -24.20
CA PHE A 246 18.29 -20.97 -23.09
C PHE A 246 19.45 -21.79 -22.51
N ASN A 247 19.36 -23.13 -22.51
CA ASN A 247 20.50 -23.99 -22.15
C ASN A 247 21.67 -23.84 -23.12
N ALA A 248 21.42 -23.68 -24.42
CA ALA A 248 22.46 -23.40 -25.40
C ALA A 248 23.12 -22.03 -25.17
N LEU A 249 22.34 -21.02 -24.78
CA LEU A 249 22.85 -19.70 -24.40
C LEU A 249 23.71 -19.77 -23.12
N GLU A 250 23.26 -20.46 -22.08
CA GLU A 250 24.05 -20.66 -20.85
C GLU A 250 25.41 -21.30 -21.15
N LYS A 251 25.43 -22.39 -21.94
CA LYS A 251 26.67 -23.05 -22.37
C LYS A 251 27.59 -22.08 -23.12
N LYS A 252 27.02 -21.22 -23.97
CA LYS A 252 27.77 -20.21 -24.72
C LYS A 252 28.36 -19.13 -23.81
N PHE A 253 27.65 -18.73 -22.75
CA PHE A 253 28.15 -17.75 -21.80
C PHE A 253 29.26 -18.32 -20.92
N LYS A 254 29.12 -19.57 -20.46
CA LYS A 254 30.15 -20.28 -19.68
C LYS A 254 31.47 -20.47 -20.45
N LYS A 255 31.40 -20.69 -21.76
CA LYS A 255 32.59 -20.88 -22.61
C LYS A 255 33.32 -19.58 -22.98
N ARG A 256 32.78 -18.40 -22.66
CA ARG A 256 33.43 -17.13 -22.99
C ARG A 256 34.52 -16.80 -21.97
N THR A 257 35.72 -16.58 -22.47
CA THR A 257 36.85 -16.08 -21.70
C THR A 257 36.93 -14.55 -21.77
N LEU A 258 37.58 -13.96 -20.75
CA LEU A 258 37.88 -12.54 -20.72
C LEU A 258 38.80 -12.19 -21.90
N GLN A 259 38.44 -11.18 -22.69
CA GLN A 259 39.20 -10.78 -23.88
C GLN A 259 40.15 -9.61 -23.64
N ASN A 260 39.78 -8.68 -22.76
CA ASN A 260 40.64 -7.56 -22.36
C ASN A 260 41.04 -7.74 -20.88
N LEU A 261 42.34 -7.80 -20.61
CA LEU A 261 42.91 -7.93 -19.26
C LEU A 261 42.76 -6.64 -18.42
N GLU A 262 42.56 -5.49 -19.06
CA GLU A 262 42.32 -4.22 -18.37
C GLU A 262 40.94 -4.16 -17.70
N TYR A 263 39.98 -4.97 -18.18
CA TYR A 263 38.66 -5.03 -17.59
C TYR A 263 38.69 -5.89 -16.31
N PRO A 264 38.25 -5.37 -15.15
CA PRO A 264 38.48 -6.09 -13.90
C PRO A 264 37.76 -7.43 -13.86
N GLU A 265 38.49 -8.46 -13.45
CA GLU A 265 38.03 -9.85 -13.49
C GLU A 265 36.73 -10.06 -12.70
N LYS A 266 36.57 -9.37 -11.55
CA LYS A 266 35.34 -9.48 -10.74
C LYS A 266 34.10 -8.97 -11.48
N PHE A 267 34.18 -7.85 -12.21
CA PHE A 267 33.07 -7.40 -13.05
C PHE A 267 32.78 -8.36 -14.18
N TRP A 268 33.81 -9.02 -14.72
CA TRP A 268 33.61 -10.05 -15.73
C TRP A 268 32.85 -11.25 -15.17
N LEU A 269 33.27 -11.76 -14.01
CA LEU A 269 32.60 -12.87 -13.32
C LEU A 269 31.15 -12.52 -12.99
N ALA A 270 30.92 -11.33 -12.43
CA ALA A 270 29.58 -10.85 -12.09
C ALA A 270 28.69 -10.69 -13.34
N ARG A 271 29.21 -10.09 -14.42
CA ARG A 271 28.54 -9.98 -15.73
C ARG A 271 28.15 -11.35 -16.28
N GLN A 272 29.00 -12.35 -16.15
CA GLN A 272 28.73 -13.69 -16.67
C GLN A 272 27.73 -14.45 -15.80
N ALA A 273 27.86 -14.34 -14.48
CA ALA A 273 26.88 -14.89 -13.53
C ALA A 273 25.48 -14.29 -13.79
N LEU A 274 25.37 -12.98 -14.00
CA LEU A 274 24.12 -12.29 -14.32
C LEU A 274 23.45 -12.83 -15.60
N LYS A 275 24.22 -13.01 -16.68
CA LYS A 275 23.66 -13.58 -17.93
C LYS A 275 23.18 -15.00 -17.76
N ILE A 276 23.90 -15.82 -16.97
CA ILE A 276 23.52 -17.20 -16.70
C ILE A 276 22.28 -17.23 -15.82
N ALA A 277 22.19 -16.39 -14.79
CA ALA A 277 21.03 -16.27 -13.91
C ALA A 277 19.78 -15.85 -14.68
N ILE A 278 19.86 -14.80 -15.52
CA ILE A 278 18.75 -14.36 -16.36
C ILE A 278 18.34 -15.47 -17.34
N ALA A 279 19.29 -16.13 -18.01
CA ALA A 279 18.96 -17.25 -18.90
C ALA A 279 18.31 -18.43 -18.16
N ALA A 280 18.72 -18.67 -16.91
CA ALA A 280 18.12 -19.69 -16.05
C ALA A 280 16.66 -19.33 -15.72
N GLU A 281 16.41 -18.08 -15.36
CA GLU A 281 15.07 -17.58 -15.03
C GLU A 281 14.13 -17.55 -16.24
N MET A 282 14.64 -17.25 -17.44
CA MET A 282 13.85 -17.26 -18.69
C MET A 282 13.34 -18.66 -19.06
N LYS A 283 13.94 -19.73 -18.52
CA LYS A 283 13.38 -21.09 -18.62
C LYS A 283 12.20 -21.30 -17.67
N GLY A 284 11.93 -20.40 -16.75
CA GLY A 284 10.98 -20.53 -15.67
C GLY A 284 11.68 -20.55 -14.32
N ILE A 285 10.96 -20.07 -13.31
CA ILE A 285 11.48 -19.92 -11.94
C ILE A 285 11.47 -21.30 -11.26
N SER A 286 12.64 -21.71 -10.81
CA SER A 286 12.94 -23.00 -10.18
C SER A 286 14.02 -22.81 -9.12
N GLU A 287 14.24 -23.81 -8.25
CA GLU A 287 15.32 -23.74 -7.25
C GLU A 287 16.70 -23.49 -7.87
N TYR A 288 16.98 -24.10 -9.03
CA TYR A 288 18.24 -23.89 -9.75
C TYR A 288 18.37 -22.45 -10.24
N SER A 289 17.31 -21.86 -10.81
CA SER A 289 17.37 -20.47 -11.27
C SER A 289 17.54 -19.52 -10.09
N THR A 290 16.86 -19.78 -8.97
CA THR A 290 16.98 -18.98 -7.74
C THR A 290 18.41 -19.02 -7.21
N LYS A 291 19.01 -20.21 -7.06
CA LYS A 291 20.41 -20.35 -6.62
C LYS A 291 21.40 -19.70 -7.59
N SER A 292 21.13 -19.77 -8.89
CA SER A 292 21.94 -19.07 -9.92
C SER A 292 21.86 -17.54 -9.76
N MET A 293 20.69 -17.00 -9.43
CA MET A 293 20.50 -15.58 -9.15
C MET A 293 21.19 -15.17 -7.83
N GLU A 294 21.12 -16.00 -6.79
CA GLU A 294 21.87 -15.78 -5.53
C GLU A 294 23.38 -15.75 -5.76
N TYR A 295 23.91 -16.68 -6.57
CA TYR A 295 25.32 -16.68 -6.95
C TYR A 295 25.71 -15.42 -7.74
N CYS A 296 24.84 -14.97 -8.66
CA CYS A 296 25.03 -13.69 -9.33
C CYS A 296 25.08 -12.53 -8.34
N TYR A 297 24.17 -12.47 -7.39
CA TYR A 297 24.12 -11.44 -6.36
C TYR A 297 25.42 -11.39 -5.54
N GLU A 298 25.92 -12.55 -5.10
CA GLU A 298 27.21 -12.65 -4.38
C GLU A 298 28.36 -12.06 -5.20
N LYS A 299 28.47 -12.44 -6.49
CA LYS A 299 29.53 -11.91 -7.37
C LYS A 299 29.38 -10.42 -7.68
N MET A 300 28.15 -9.92 -7.75
CA MET A 300 27.89 -8.48 -7.86
C MET A 300 28.33 -7.73 -6.60
N ILE A 301 28.06 -8.26 -5.40
CA ILE A 301 28.54 -7.67 -4.13
C ILE A 301 30.07 -7.63 -4.10
N ASP A 302 30.73 -8.74 -4.44
CA ASP A 302 32.20 -8.81 -4.47
C ASP A 302 32.84 -7.82 -5.44
N ALA A 303 32.18 -7.56 -6.57
CA ALA A 303 32.61 -6.57 -7.55
C ALA A 303 32.37 -5.13 -7.04
N THR A 304 31.22 -4.89 -6.40
CA THR A 304 30.86 -3.56 -5.88
C THR A 304 31.76 -3.12 -4.73
N ARG A 305 32.19 -4.04 -3.86
CA ARG A 305 33.13 -3.76 -2.76
C ARG A 305 34.49 -3.20 -3.19
N GLN A 306 34.88 -3.40 -4.46
CA GLN A 306 36.14 -2.86 -4.99
C GLN A 306 36.00 -1.48 -5.61
N LEU A 307 34.78 -0.97 -5.73
CA LEU A 307 34.52 0.33 -6.28
C LEU A 307 34.69 1.39 -5.20
N ASP A 308 35.36 2.47 -5.57
CA ASP A 308 35.24 3.73 -4.86
C ASP A 308 34.13 4.56 -5.51
N MET A 309 33.15 4.93 -4.70
CA MET A 309 31.95 5.66 -5.12
C MET A 309 32.30 7.05 -5.65
N ALA A 310 33.33 7.70 -5.11
CA ALA A 310 33.72 9.05 -5.51
C ALA A 310 34.42 9.07 -6.88
N SER A 311 35.34 8.14 -7.12
CA SER A 311 36.08 8.06 -8.39
C SER A 311 35.28 7.42 -9.54
N GLN A 312 34.36 6.50 -9.26
CA GLN A 312 33.62 5.75 -10.28
C GLN A 312 32.08 5.76 -10.09
N PRO A 313 31.43 6.94 -10.04
CA PRO A 313 30.02 7.07 -9.68
C PRO A 313 29.06 6.35 -10.66
N LYS A 314 29.36 6.39 -11.97
CA LYS A 314 28.52 5.71 -12.98
C LYS A 314 28.54 4.19 -12.83
N LEU A 315 29.70 3.62 -12.53
CA LEU A 315 29.85 2.17 -12.35
C LEU A 315 29.24 1.71 -11.03
N TRP A 316 29.38 2.53 -9.97
CA TRP A 316 28.68 2.35 -8.71
C TRP A 316 27.16 2.29 -8.90
N GLN A 317 26.57 3.27 -9.58
CA GLN A 317 25.14 3.29 -9.90
C GLN A 317 24.68 2.04 -10.66
N GLN A 318 25.46 1.59 -11.65
CA GLN A 318 25.16 0.36 -12.39
C GLN A 318 25.18 -0.87 -11.48
N CYS A 319 26.18 -0.98 -10.60
CA CYS A 319 26.27 -2.11 -9.67
C CYS A 319 25.12 -2.11 -8.67
N ARG A 320 24.78 -0.96 -8.11
CA ARG A 320 23.60 -0.78 -7.23
C ARG A 320 22.31 -1.19 -7.92
N MET A 321 22.10 -0.75 -9.16
CA MET A 321 20.95 -1.17 -9.97
C MET A 321 20.88 -2.70 -10.14
N TRP A 322 21.99 -3.35 -10.46
CA TRP A 322 22.03 -4.80 -10.65
C TRP A 322 21.88 -5.59 -9.34
N LEU A 323 22.34 -5.04 -8.21
CA LEU A 323 22.14 -5.60 -6.88
C LEU A 323 20.66 -5.58 -6.49
N ASP A 324 19.99 -4.44 -6.69
CA ASP A 324 18.57 -4.28 -6.43
C ASP A 324 17.73 -5.18 -7.35
N PHE A 325 18.08 -5.22 -8.64
CA PHE A 325 17.48 -6.14 -9.61
C PHE A 325 17.60 -7.61 -9.15
N ALA A 326 18.80 -8.07 -8.78
CA ALA A 326 18.98 -9.44 -8.31
C ALA A 326 18.25 -9.68 -6.97
N GLY A 327 18.28 -8.72 -6.03
CA GLY A 327 17.61 -8.81 -4.74
C GLY A 327 16.09 -8.98 -4.85
N ILE A 328 15.43 -8.17 -5.68
CA ILE A 328 13.99 -8.28 -5.90
C ILE A 328 13.62 -9.55 -6.67
N HIS A 329 14.46 -9.99 -7.61
CA HIS A 329 14.26 -11.26 -8.33
C HIS A 329 14.40 -12.49 -7.42
N ILE A 330 15.37 -12.50 -6.50
CA ILE A 330 15.52 -13.57 -5.50
C ILE A 330 14.29 -13.61 -4.59
N THR A 331 13.87 -12.46 -4.08
CA THR A 331 12.68 -12.32 -3.22
C THR A 331 11.43 -12.86 -3.92
N ARG A 332 11.19 -12.42 -5.17
CA ARG A 332 10.09 -12.90 -6.00
C ARG A 332 10.15 -14.41 -6.25
N ALA A 333 11.34 -14.95 -6.50
CA ALA A 333 11.50 -16.37 -6.76
C ALA A 333 11.09 -17.21 -5.53
N TYR A 334 11.42 -16.77 -4.31
CA TYR A 334 10.98 -17.46 -3.10
C TYR A 334 9.47 -17.38 -2.86
N PHE A 335 8.80 -16.27 -3.22
CA PHE A 335 7.33 -16.23 -3.23
C PHE A 335 6.74 -17.26 -4.18
N ILE A 336 7.29 -17.39 -5.39
CA ILE A 336 6.84 -18.39 -6.40
C ILE A 336 7.08 -19.82 -5.92
N LEU A 337 8.17 -20.07 -5.21
CA LEU A 337 8.48 -21.37 -4.61
C LEU A 337 7.61 -21.68 -3.38
N GLY A 338 6.82 -20.72 -2.90
CA GLY A 338 5.91 -20.89 -1.77
C GLY A 338 6.55 -20.69 -0.39
N ASP A 339 7.74 -20.08 -0.30
CA ASP A 339 8.42 -19.79 0.98
C ASP A 339 8.49 -18.27 1.23
N SER A 340 7.40 -17.73 1.77
CA SER A 340 7.23 -16.29 2.02
C SER A 340 8.16 -15.74 3.12
N ASN A 341 8.51 -16.55 4.12
CA ASN A 341 9.42 -16.12 5.19
C ASN A 341 10.86 -16.06 4.67
N GLN A 342 11.28 -17.05 3.87
CA GLN A 342 12.58 -17.00 3.21
C GLN A 342 12.67 -15.85 2.21
N ALA A 343 11.58 -15.52 1.50
CA ALA A 343 11.53 -14.34 0.64
C ALA A 343 11.84 -13.06 1.43
N TYR A 344 11.18 -12.85 2.58
CA TYR A 344 11.44 -11.68 3.43
C TYR A 344 12.86 -11.67 3.99
N LYS A 345 13.36 -12.81 4.46
CA LYS A 345 14.74 -12.94 4.95
C LYS A 345 15.76 -12.56 3.87
N LYS A 346 15.53 -12.95 2.62
CA LYS A 346 16.42 -12.61 1.50
C LYS A 346 16.35 -11.13 1.13
N PHE A 347 15.17 -10.52 1.23
CA PHE A 347 15.01 -9.07 1.12
C PHE A 347 15.78 -8.33 2.23
N ASP A 348 15.62 -8.73 3.49
CA ASP A 348 16.32 -8.12 4.63
C ASP A 348 17.85 -8.25 4.49
N ILE A 349 18.34 -9.44 4.13
CA ILE A 349 19.76 -9.67 3.81
C ILE A 349 20.24 -8.77 2.67
N HIS A 350 19.41 -8.53 1.64
CA HIS A 350 19.76 -7.62 0.56
C HIS A 350 19.99 -6.19 1.09
N ILE A 351 19.07 -5.69 1.93
CA ILE A 351 19.23 -4.37 2.57
C ILE A 351 20.52 -4.33 3.38
N GLN A 352 20.73 -5.31 4.28
CA GLN A 352 21.91 -5.35 5.15
C GLN A 352 23.22 -5.40 4.35
N ASN A 353 23.28 -6.21 3.30
CA ASN A 353 24.48 -6.32 2.46
C ASN A 353 24.79 -5.03 1.71
N VAL A 354 23.76 -4.35 1.18
CA VAL A 354 23.95 -3.07 0.49
C VAL A 354 24.35 -1.97 1.47
N MET A 355 23.79 -1.96 2.69
CA MET A 355 24.23 -1.05 3.75
C MET A 355 25.67 -1.31 4.18
N ALA A 356 26.10 -2.58 4.24
CA ALA A 356 27.44 -2.98 4.65
C ALA A 356 28.54 -2.64 3.63
N ILE A 357 28.19 -2.46 2.34
CA ILE A 357 29.16 -2.00 1.31
C ILE A 357 29.27 -0.48 1.24
N MET A 358 28.34 0.26 1.85
CA MET A 358 28.37 1.71 1.88
C MET A 358 29.28 2.23 2.99
N PRO A 359 29.96 3.37 2.79
CA PRO A 359 30.65 4.07 3.88
C PRO A 359 29.70 4.43 5.03
N ASN A 360 30.18 4.35 6.27
CA ASN A 360 29.34 4.58 7.45
C ASN A 360 28.81 6.03 7.51
N GLU A 361 29.54 6.99 6.93
CA GLU A 361 29.17 8.40 6.91
C GLU A 361 27.89 8.66 6.10
N ILE A 362 27.62 7.83 5.08
CA ILE A 362 26.51 8.07 4.15
C ILE A 362 25.21 7.32 4.53
N ILE A 363 25.29 6.36 5.45
CA ILE A 363 24.16 5.51 5.86
C ILE A 363 22.95 6.31 6.34
N GLN A 364 23.17 7.47 6.95
CA GLN A 364 22.14 8.35 7.51
C GLN A 364 21.83 9.56 6.60
N THR A 365 22.09 9.46 5.30
CA THR A 365 21.78 10.51 4.32
C THR A 365 20.37 10.36 3.73
N TYR A 366 19.84 11.45 3.18
CA TYR A 366 18.51 11.42 2.56
C TYR A 366 18.41 10.44 1.37
N PRO A 367 19.42 10.25 0.49
CA PRO A 367 19.28 9.30 -0.61
C PRO A 367 19.22 7.87 -0.15
N VAL A 368 19.99 7.50 0.88
CA VAL A 368 19.94 6.15 1.45
C VAL A 368 18.56 5.90 2.06
N MET A 369 18.01 6.84 2.83
CA MET A 369 16.64 6.71 3.35
C MET A 369 15.59 6.63 2.24
N GLY A 370 15.77 7.39 1.15
CA GLY A 370 14.92 7.32 -0.04
C GLY A 370 14.99 5.97 -0.73
N TRP A 371 16.19 5.41 -0.89
CA TRP A 371 16.40 4.08 -1.43
C TRP A 371 15.76 3.00 -0.54
N VAL A 372 16.00 3.01 0.78
CA VAL A 372 15.36 2.02 1.69
C VAL A 372 13.84 2.15 1.65
N SER A 373 13.29 3.39 1.64
CA SER A 373 11.85 3.62 1.47
C SER A 373 11.32 3.01 0.18
N LEU A 374 12.07 3.12 -0.91
CA LEU A 374 11.70 2.56 -2.21
C LEU A 374 11.75 1.03 -2.19
N GLN A 375 12.75 0.43 -1.53
CA GLN A 375 12.83 -1.03 -1.37
C GLN A 375 11.61 -1.61 -0.64
N PHE A 376 11.19 -0.99 0.47
CA PHE A 376 9.97 -1.40 1.17
C PHE A 376 8.71 -1.17 0.32
N THR A 377 8.68 -0.11 -0.48
CA THR A 377 7.58 0.14 -1.42
C THR A 377 7.51 -0.97 -2.48
N TRP A 378 8.64 -1.34 -3.09
CA TRP A 378 8.70 -2.43 -4.07
C TRP A 378 8.33 -3.78 -3.48
N LEU A 379 8.79 -4.09 -2.26
CA LEU A 379 8.38 -5.31 -1.57
C LEU A 379 6.86 -5.34 -1.33
N SER A 380 6.29 -4.22 -0.87
CA SER A 380 4.84 -4.11 -0.60
C SER A 380 4.02 -4.28 -1.88
N GLN A 381 4.44 -3.63 -2.97
CA GLN A 381 3.82 -3.77 -4.29
C GLN A 381 3.96 -5.20 -4.84
N LEU A 382 5.13 -5.83 -4.65
CA LEU A 382 5.34 -7.21 -5.07
C LEU A 382 4.37 -8.14 -4.34
N ILE A 383 4.25 -8.00 -3.02
CA ILE A 383 3.33 -8.77 -2.15
C ILE A 383 1.87 -8.56 -2.59
N GLU A 384 1.49 -7.33 -2.91
CA GLU A 384 0.14 -7.00 -3.39
C GLU A 384 -0.23 -7.74 -4.68
N LEU A 385 0.76 -8.02 -5.52
CA LEU A 385 0.58 -8.78 -6.76
C LEU A 385 0.65 -10.30 -6.56
N VAL A 386 1.11 -10.80 -5.40
CA VAL A 386 1.17 -12.24 -5.14
C VAL A 386 -0.24 -12.78 -4.88
N PRO A 387 -0.64 -13.91 -5.48
CA PRO A 387 -1.90 -14.55 -5.19
C PRO A 387 -2.09 -14.87 -3.70
N GLU A 388 -3.32 -14.66 -3.18
CA GLU A 388 -3.69 -14.93 -1.78
C GLU A 388 -3.38 -16.37 -1.31
N ALA A 389 -3.32 -17.31 -2.25
CA ALA A 389 -2.98 -18.72 -1.99
C ALA A 389 -1.52 -18.92 -1.55
N LEU A 390 -0.59 -18.11 -2.06
CA LEU A 390 0.83 -18.13 -1.65
C LEU A 390 1.04 -17.18 -0.48
N VAL A 391 0.37 -16.04 -0.53
CA VAL A 391 0.53 -14.91 0.37
C VAL A 391 -0.86 -14.51 0.91
N PRO A 392 -1.35 -15.13 2.02
CA PRO A 392 -2.53 -14.68 2.74
C PRO A 392 -2.50 -13.20 3.18
N ILE A 393 -3.57 -12.47 2.84
CA ILE A 393 -3.80 -11.07 3.24
C ILE A 393 -4.40 -11.00 4.66
N ASP A 394 -5.33 -11.89 4.99
CA ASP A 394 -6.11 -11.86 6.24
C ASP A 394 -5.38 -12.39 7.49
N LYS A 395 -4.11 -12.80 7.40
CA LYS A 395 -3.41 -13.41 8.53
C LYS A 395 -1.97 -12.95 8.58
N PRO A 396 -1.42 -12.63 9.77
CA PRO A 396 0.03 -12.55 9.90
C PRO A 396 0.62 -13.89 9.46
N TYR A 397 1.67 -13.85 8.64
CA TYR A 397 2.35 -15.06 8.18
C TYR A 397 2.79 -15.86 9.38
N GLN A 398 2.45 -17.14 9.33
CA GLN A 398 2.60 -18.06 10.45
C GLN A 398 4.01 -18.00 11.02
N MET A 399 4.10 -17.89 12.35
CA MET A 399 5.34 -18.13 13.11
C MET A 399 5.91 -19.52 12.81
N PHE A 400 5.10 -20.46 12.29
CA PHE A 400 5.47 -21.84 12.01
C PHE A 400 5.28 -22.17 10.52
N THR A 401 6.38 -22.31 9.77
CA THR A 401 6.35 -23.05 8.51
C THR A 401 6.75 -24.49 8.80
N LYS A 402 5.85 -25.45 8.61
CA LYS A 402 6.25 -26.86 8.45
C LYS A 402 6.95 -26.98 7.09
N ASN A 403 8.22 -26.58 7.00
CA ASN A 403 9.00 -26.80 5.80
C ASN A 403 9.35 -28.29 5.67
N LYS A 404 9.21 -28.84 4.45
CA LYS A 404 9.62 -30.22 4.10
C LYS A 404 11.11 -30.52 4.36
N TRP A 405 11.91 -29.48 4.62
CA TRP A 405 13.35 -29.53 4.79
C TRP A 405 13.82 -29.71 6.24
N PHE A 406 12.95 -29.48 7.24
CA PHE A 406 13.27 -29.72 8.64
C PHE A 406 12.14 -30.58 9.22
N SER A 407 12.49 -31.79 9.69
CA SER A 407 11.54 -32.75 10.24
C SER A 407 10.88 -32.31 11.55
N ASP A 408 11.21 -31.12 12.03
CA ASP A 408 10.63 -30.54 13.23
C ASP A 408 10.29 -29.07 12.95
N GLY A 409 9.09 -28.65 13.34
CA GLY A 409 8.55 -27.34 13.02
C GLY A 409 9.34 -26.23 13.71
N MET A 410 10.34 -25.68 13.04
CA MET A 410 11.12 -24.56 13.57
C MET A 410 10.40 -23.24 13.29
N VAL A 411 10.31 -22.39 14.31
CA VAL A 411 9.83 -21.02 14.17
C VAL A 411 10.79 -20.28 13.25
N SER A 412 10.28 -19.62 12.21
CA SER A 412 11.14 -18.75 11.39
C SER A 412 11.52 -17.52 12.22
N ASP A 413 12.83 -17.26 12.40
CA ASP A 413 13.32 -16.13 13.20
C ASP A 413 12.84 -14.76 12.69
N LEU A 414 12.44 -14.67 11.40
CA LEU A 414 12.00 -13.44 10.77
C LEU A 414 10.77 -13.68 9.88
N PRO A 415 9.55 -13.67 10.45
CA PRO A 415 8.32 -13.88 9.69
C PRO A 415 8.04 -12.69 8.77
N LEU A 416 7.47 -12.94 7.59
CA LEU A 416 7.06 -11.89 6.66
C LEU A 416 5.99 -10.98 7.31
N PRO A 417 6.22 -9.66 7.43
CA PRO A 417 5.20 -8.74 7.92
C PRO A 417 4.02 -8.61 6.95
N HIS A 418 2.85 -8.26 7.49
CA HIS A 418 1.69 -7.94 6.65
C HIS A 418 1.98 -6.73 5.75
N GLY A 419 1.56 -6.79 4.47
CA GLY A 419 1.89 -5.79 3.44
C GLY A 419 1.57 -4.35 3.83
N GLY A 420 0.44 -4.12 4.50
CA GLY A 420 0.09 -2.80 5.03
C GLY A 420 1.12 -2.21 6.01
N TYR A 421 1.79 -3.03 6.82
CA TYR A 421 2.86 -2.54 7.71
C TYR A 421 4.15 -2.21 6.95
N LEU A 422 4.43 -2.88 5.84
CA LEU A 422 5.58 -2.58 4.99
C LEU A 422 5.38 -1.21 4.28
N TYR A 423 4.16 -0.90 3.83
CA TYR A 423 3.83 0.45 3.35
C TYR A 423 3.96 1.52 4.44
N LEU A 424 3.55 1.23 5.68
CA LEU A 424 3.76 2.13 6.82
C LEU A 424 5.24 2.37 7.11
N GLN A 425 6.07 1.34 7.02
CA GLN A 425 7.52 1.44 7.16
C GLN A 425 8.13 2.30 6.05
N ALA A 426 7.71 2.10 4.79
CA ALA A 426 8.12 2.96 3.68
C ALA A 426 7.72 4.42 3.94
N CYS A 427 6.50 4.69 4.41
CA CYS A 427 6.06 6.05 4.74
C CYS A 427 6.91 6.70 5.85
N SER A 428 7.27 5.93 6.89
CA SER A 428 8.15 6.41 7.96
C SER A 428 9.54 6.80 7.43
N LEU A 429 10.11 5.98 6.54
CA LEU A 429 11.40 6.26 5.90
C LEU A 429 11.33 7.47 4.96
N MET A 430 10.22 7.64 4.23
CA MET A 430 9.98 8.82 3.40
C MET A 430 9.96 10.12 4.22
N ARG A 431 9.34 10.10 5.40
CA ARG A 431 9.38 11.25 6.32
C ARG A 431 10.78 11.50 6.88
N ARG A 432 11.54 10.45 7.17
CA ARG A 432 12.94 10.56 7.61
C ARG A 432 13.82 11.16 6.50
N ARG A 433 13.62 10.75 5.25
CA ARG A 433 14.26 11.36 4.07
C ARG A 433 14.01 12.87 4.03
N HIS A 434 12.75 13.30 4.19
CA HIS A 434 12.40 14.73 4.24
C HIS A 434 13.10 15.48 5.38
N GLN A 435 13.09 14.93 6.60
CA GLN A 435 13.73 15.55 7.76
C GLN A 435 15.24 15.70 7.57
N LEU A 436 15.90 14.69 6.99
CA LEU A 436 17.33 14.74 6.71
C LEU A 436 17.65 15.74 5.60
N ALA A 437 16.82 15.86 4.57
CA ALA A 437 16.99 16.85 3.51
C ALA A 437 16.88 18.29 4.05
N ILE A 438 15.89 18.58 4.91
CA ILE A 438 15.74 19.91 5.56
C ILE A 438 16.88 20.18 6.55
N GLY A 439 17.27 19.16 7.32
CA GLY A 439 18.33 19.27 8.32
C GLY A 439 19.73 19.45 7.73
N GLN A 440 19.89 19.27 6.42
CA GLN A 440 21.15 19.41 5.71
C GLN A 440 21.42 20.90 5.40
N SER A 441 22.20 21.57 6.25
CA SER A 441 22.72 22.92 5.97
C SER A 441 23.85 22.87 4.94
N GLU A 442 24.05 23.94 4.15
CA GLU A 442 25.20 24.09 3.23
C GLU A 442 26.56 23.85 3.91
N ALA A 443 26.68 24.15 5.21
CA ALA A 443 27.89 23.93 6.01
C ALA A 443 28.14 22.46 6.42
N ASN A 444 27.11 21.60 6.36
CA ASN A 444 27.15 20.17 6.67
C ASN A 444 26.84 19.34 5.41
N LEU A 445 27.32 19.80 4.26
CA LEU A 445 27.27 18.99 3.06
C LEU A 445 28.09 17.72 3.34
N TYR A 446 27.44 16.56 3.36
CA TYR A 446 28.20 15.32 3.23
C TYR A 446 29.01 15.44 1.94
N ASN A 447 30.33 15.51 2.05
CA ASN A 447 31.21 15.59 0.87
C ASN A 447 31.01 14.38 -0.06
N LEU A 448 30.41 13.31 0.47
CA LEU A 448 30.12 12.07 -0.22
C LEU A 448 28.64 11.71 -0.02
N ILE A 449 27.90 11.57 -1.12
CA ILE A 449 26.49 11.18 -1.15
C ILE A 449 26.37 9.97 -2.09
N ASP A 450 25.48 9.01 -1.79
CA ASP A 450 25.21 7.89 -2.71
C ASP A 450 24.60 8.42 -4.01
N PRO A 451 25.26 8.30 -5.17
CA PRO A 451 24.74 8.83 -6.43
C PRO A 451 23.61 7.96 -7.00
N TYR A 452 23.34 6.79 -6.43
CA TYR A 452 22.27 5.90 -6.91
C TYR A 452 20.89 6.35 -6.43
N MET A 453 20.00 6.66 -7.39
CA MET A 453 18.61 7.12 -7.12
C MET A 453 18.51 8.37 -6.23
N SER A 454 19.57 9.18 -6.20
CA SER A 454 19.61 10.45 -5.47
C SER A 454 19.19 11.62 -6.37
N LEU A 455 18.37 12.52 -5.85
CA LEU A 455 18.20 13.85 -6.44
C LEU A 455 19.24 14.81 -5.88
N PRO A 456 19.71 15.81 -6.63
CA PRO A 456 20.46 16.94 -6.08
C PRO A 456 19.66 17.64 -4.97
N LEU A 457 20.33 18.20 -3.96
CA LEU A 457 19.67 18.78 -2.78
C LEU A 457 18.62 19.87 -3.14
N GLU A 458 18.90 20.70 -4.15
CA GLU A 458 17.97 21.73 -4.62
C GLU A 458 16.65 21.18 -5.18
N GLU A 459 16.72 20.03 -5.86
CA GLU A 459 15.55 19.33 -6.39
C GLU A 459 14.87 18.51 -5.29
N GLU A 460 15.66 17.93 -4.39
CA GLU A 460 15.20 17.16 -3.24
C GLU A 460 14.35 18.00 -2.28
N LEU A 461 14.70 19.27 -2.04
CA LEU A 461 13.92 20.20 -1.22
C LEU A 461 12.59 20.60 -1.86
N LYS A 462 12.47 20.48 -3.20
CA LYS A 462 11.24 20.73 -3.96
C LYS A 462 10.39 19.47 -4.12
N PHE A 463 10.87 18.32 -3.66
CA PHE A 463 10.17 17.05 -3.80
C PHE A 463 8.85 17.04 -3.00
N GLU A 464 7.78 16.50 -3.58
CA GLU A 464 6.45 16.46 -2.95
C GLU A 464 6.31 15.32 -1.93
N TYR A 465 6.98 15.43 -0.78
CA TYR A 465 6.98 14.38 0.25
C TYR A 465 5.58 14.01 0.75
N HIS A 466 4.75 15.00 1.04
CA HIS A 466 3.41 14.76 1.58
C HIS A 466 2.54 13.98 0.58
N SER A 467 2.65 14.30 -0.73
CA SER A 467 1.90 13.63 -1.80
C SER A 467 2.29 12.15 -1.87
N GLN A 468 3.59 11.87 -1.78
CA GLN A 468 4.09 10.50 -1.77
C GLN A 468 3.69 9.75 -0.49
N CYS A 469 3.72 10.40 0.68
CA CYS A 469 3.26 9.79 1.93
C CYS A 469 1.77 9.44 1.88
N VAL A 470 0.92 10.32 1.33
CA VAL A 470 -0.51 10.03 1.12
C VAL A 470 -0.71 8.80 0.24
N LYS A 471 0.05 8.66 -0.87
CA LYS A 471 -0.02 7.45 -1.72
C LYS A 471 0.34 6.18 -0.96
N LEU A 472 1.43 6.20 -0.18
CA LEU A 472 1.88 5.06 0.62
C LEU A 472 0.85 4.69 1.70
N LEU A 473 0.28 5.70 2.38
CA LEU A 473 -0.76 5.50 3.39
C LEU A 473 -2.06 4.98 2.78
N SER A 474 -2.47 5.48 1.60
CA SER A 474 -3.64 4.96 0.90
C SER A 474 -3.45 3.52 0.44
N SER A 475 -2.26 3.16 -0.03
CA SER A 475 -1.93 1.76 -0.36
C SER A 475 -1.93 0.87 0.88
N ALA A 476 -1.43 1.36 2.02
CA ALA A 476 -1.52 0.63 3.28
C ALA A 476 -2.98 0.39 3.70
N LEU A 477 -3.82 1.43 3.61
CA LEU A 477 -5.25 1.36 3.96
C LEU A 477 -5.98 0.36 3.06
N ASP A 478 -5.75 0.41 1.75
CA ASP A 478 -6.33 -0.53 0.80
C ASP A 478 -5.95 -1.97 1.16
N PHE A 479 -4.67 -2.22 1.47
CA PHE A 479 -4.19 -3.54 1.89
C PHE A 479 -4.89 -4.05 3.15
N PHE A 480 -5.06 -3.22 4.18
CA PHE A 480 -5.77 -3.61 5.41
C PHE A 480 -7.27 -3.84 5.17
N SER A 481 -7.89 -3.06 4.30
CA SER A 481 -9.33 -3.15 4.02
C SER A 481 -9.73 -4.37 3.18
N ARG A 482 -8.79 -4.95 2.41
CA ARG A 482 -8.97 -6.24 1.71
C ARG A 482 -9.20 -7.41 2.68
N GLY A 483 -8.89 -7.22 3.96
CA GLY A 483 -9.06 -8.18 5.05
C GLY A 483 -10.51 -8.67 5.23
N LYS A 484 -10.88 -9.86 4.75
CA LYS A 484 -12.27 -10.37 4.89
C LYS A 484 -12.55 -10.96 6.27
N LYS A 485 -11.59 -11.71 6.83
CA LYS A 485 -11.76 -12.45 8.09
C LYS A 485 -11.29 -11.70 9.32
N THR A 486 -10.19 -10.96 9.22
CA THR A 486 -9.62 -10.16 10.31
C THR A 486 -9.78 -8.69 10.01
N LYS A 487 -10.43 -7.95 10.91
CA LYS A 487 -10.53 -6.49 10.81
C LYS A 487 -9.32 -5.85 11.46
N PHE A 488 -8.62 -4.99 10.74
CA PHE A 488 -7.46 -4.25 11.23
C PHE A 488 -7.84 -2.85 11.72
N SER A 489 -8.94 -2.74 12.48
CA SER A 489 -9.57 -1.45 12.81
C SER A 489 -8.62 -0.45 13.50
N ARG A 490 -7.69 -0.91 14.35
CA ARG A 490 -6.67 -0.05 14.96
C ARG A 490 -5.65 0.47 13.95
N SER A 491 -5.16 -0.41 13.07
CA SER A 491 -4.19 -0.04 12.03
C SER A 491 -4.82 0.92 11.01
N GLU A 492 -6.07 0.67 10.63
CA GLU A 492 -6.87 1.58 9.79
C GLU A 492 -7.06 2.94 10.47
N ALA A 493 -7.49 2.96 11.74
CA ALA A 493 -7.64 4.21 12.51
C ALA A 493 -6.33 4.99 12.65
N TYR A 494 -5.21 4.29 12.83
CA TYR A 494 -3.88 4.88 12.81
C TYR A 494 -3.55 5.49 11.44
N ILE A 495 -3.82 4.79 10.34
CA ILE A 495 -3.60 5.31 8.99
C ILE A 495 -4.45 6.55 8.73
N TYR A 496 -5.73 6.54 9.12
CA TYR A 496 -6.59 7.71 9.04
C TYR A 496 -6.03 8.90 9.81
N PHE A 497 -5.50 8.69 11.02
CA PHE A 497 -4.81 9.74 11.75
C PHE A 497 -3.59 10.28 10.98
N GLN A 498 -2.76 9.39 10.42
CA GLN A 498 -1.58 9.79 9.65
C GLN A 498 -1.94 10.52 8.34
N LEU A 499 -2.99 10.08 7.64
CA LEU A 499 -3.52 10.78 6.46
C LEU A 499 -4.01 12.18 6.83
N GLY A 500 -4.66 12.31 7.98
CA GLY A 500 -5.06 13.61 8.53
C GLY A 500 -3.87 14.55 8.71
N GLU A 501 -2.78 14.08 9.30
CA GLU A 501 -1.54 14.88 9.47
C GLU A 501 -0.94 15.30 8.12
N GLU A 502 -0.88 14.40 7.12
CA GLU A 502 -0.35 14.74 5.79
C GLU A 502 -1.23 15.77 5.07
N TYR A 503 -2.56 15.61 5.09
CA TYR A 503 -3.48 16.59 4.48
C TYR A 503 -3.47 17.93 5.21
N PHE A 504 -3.28 17.93 6.53
CA PHE A 504 -3.08 19.16 7.30
C PHE A 504 -1.81 19.89 6.86
N ALA A 505 -0.70 19.17 6.67
CA ALA A 505 0.55 19.75 6.18
C ALA A 505 0.40 20.31 4.74
N MET A 506 -0.39 19.64 3.88
CA MET A 506 -0.76 20.14 2.55
C MET A 506 -1.74 21.33 2.56
N LYS A 507 -2.21 21.78 3.74
CA LYS A 507 -3.26 22.80 3.91
C LYS A 507 -4.62 22.40 3.33
N ASN A 508 -4.84 21.11 3.06
CA ASN A 508 -6.16 20.58 2.69
C ASN A 508 -6.94 20.18 3.95
N TYR A 509 -7.42 21.19 4.66
CA TYR A 509 -8.06 21.00 5.96
C TYR A 509 -9.39 20.22 5.88
N GLY A 510 -10.12 20.31 4.76
CA GLY A 510 -11.37 19.58 4.57
C GLY A 510 -11.16 18.06 4.60
N LEU A 511 -10.20 17.56 3.82
CA LEU A 511 -9.83 16.14 3.86
C LEU A 511 -9.19 15.74 5.19
N ALA A 512 -8.40 16.64 5.81
CA ALA A 512 -7.80 16.36 7.12
C ALA A 512 -8.88 16.11 8.19
N ILE A 513 -9.91 16.96 8.26
CA ILE A 513 -11.03 16.82 9.20
C ILE A 513 -11.74 15.47 9.03
N ILE A 514 -12.06 15.08 7.80
CA ILE A 514 -12.74 13.81 7.52
C ILE A 514 -11.92 12.63 8.05
N ASN A 515 -10.62 12.59 7.75
CA ASN A 515 -9.74 11.51 8.19
C ASN A 515 -9.58 11.48 9.72
N PHE A 516 -9.44 12.65 10.37
CA PHE A 516 -9.38 12.73 11.83
C PHE A 516 -10.67 12.29 12.51
N LEU A 517 -11.85 12.63 11.97
CA LEU A 517 -13.14 12.19 12.51
C LEU A 517 -13.29 10.67 12.45
N VAL A 518 -12.89 10.04 11.33
CA VAL A 518 -12.91 8.56 11.23
C VAL A 518 -12.00 7.95 12.30
N SER A 519 -10.78 8.45 12.43
CA SER A 519 -9.83 7.99 13.47
C SER A 519 -10.37 8.18 14.90
N LEU A 520 -10.98 9.35 15.16
CA LEU A 520 -11.55 9.71 16.46
C LEU A 520 -12.60 8.68 16.92
N THR A 521 -13.50 8.25 16.03
CA THR A 521 -14.57 7.31 16.39
C THR A 521 -14.02 5.98 16.91
N ALA A 522 -12.98 5.44 16.28
CA ALA A 522 -12.36 4.19 16.70
C ALA A 522 -11.68 4.32 18.07
N TYR A 523 -10.82 5.34 18.25
CA TYR A 523 -10.09 5.51 19.50
C TYR A 523 -10.97 5.95 20.68
N LYS A 524 -12.04 6.71 20.43
CA LYS A 524 -13.01 7.11 21.45
C LYS A 524 -13.82 5.92 21.96
N ASN A 525 -14.25 5.03 21.07
CA ASN A 525 -14.98 3.80 21.45
C ASN A 525 -14.11 2.84 22.28
N GLU A 526 -12.80 2.81 22.03
CA GLU A 526 -11.84 1.99 22.77
C GLU A 526 -11.28 2.67 24.04
N GLY A 527 -11.55 3.96 24.26
CA GLY A 527 -11.11 4.69 25.46
C GLY A 527 -9.64 5.14 25.46
N TRP A 528 -9.00 5.30 24.29
CA TRP A 528 -7.61 5.77 24.17
C TRP A 528 -7.48 7.29 24.33
N ASN A 529 -7.77 7.81 25.52
CA ASN A 529 -7.91 9.24 25.79
C ASN A 529 -6.68 10.09 25.40
N SER A 530 -5.47 9.56 25.51
CA SER A 530 -4.25 10.28 25.09
C SER A 530 -4.15 10.48 23.57
N ILE A 531 -4.68 9.55 22.78
CA ILE A 531 -4.72 9.69 21.31
C ILE A 531 -5.89 10.59 20.93
N VAL A 532 -7.04 10.40 21.60
CA VAL A 532 -8.23 11.23 21.42
C VAL A 532 -7.91 12.71 21.66
N SER A 533 -7.15 13.07 22.70
CA SER A 533 -6.76 14.46 22.96
C SER A 533 -5.93 15.06 21.82
N ASN A 534 -5.00 14.29 21.25
CA ASN A 534 -4.20 14.72 20.10
C ASN A 534 -5.08 14.95 18.86
N ILE A 535 -6.03 14.04 18.60
CA ILE A 535 -6.95 14.13 17.46
C ILE A 535 -7.88 15.33 17.62
N LEU A 536 -8.46 15.54 18.81
CA LEU A 536 -9.32 16.68 19.10
C LEU A 536 -8.57 18.01 18.96
N PHE A 537 -7.32 18.07 19.42
CA PHE A 537 -6.46 19.23 19.22
C PHE A 537 -6.22 19.52 17.73
N ARG A 538 -5.94 18.50 16.92
CA ARG A 538 -5.78 18.66 15.47
C ARG A 538 -7.08 19.08 14.78
N LEU A 539 -8.21 18.51 15.17
CA LEU A 539 -9.53 18.92 14.67
C LEU A 539 -9.81 20.39 14.97
N TYR A 540 -9.53 20.84 16.20
CA TYR A 540 -9.61 22.26 16.57
C TYR A 540 -8.75 23.15 15.64
N GLN A 541 -7.47 22.79 15.44
CA GLN A 541 -6.56 23.54 14.56
C GLN A 541 -7.04 23.56 13.10
N CYS A 542 -7.56 22.44 12.59
CA CYS A 542 -8.14 22.37 11.26
C CYS A 542 -9.37 23.27 11.14
N SER A 543 -10.31 23.19 12.10
CA SER A 543 -11.55 23.95 12.10
C SER A 543 -11.30 25.46 12.10
N ILE A 544 -10.32 25.94 12.89
CA ILE A 544 -9.93 27.36 12.88
C ILE A 544 -9.36 27.78 11.53
N LYS A 545 -8.41 27.00 10.97
CA LYS A 545 -7.80 27.32 9.68
C LYS A 545 -8.77 27.21 8.50
N SER A 546 -9.84 26.43 8.65
CA SER A 546 -10.96 26.32 7.71
C SER A 546 -12.06 27.39 7.91
N ASN A 547 -11.91 28.31 8.87
CA ASN A 547 -12.94 29.29 9.28
C ASN A 547 -14.26 28.65 9.78
N ASN A 548 -14.25 27.38 10.17
CA ASN A 548 -15.40 26.72 10.76
C ASN A 548 -15.34 26.85 12.29
N HIS A 549 -15.72 28.03 12.77
CA HIS A 549 -15.66 28.37 14.20
C HIS A 549 -16.64 27.56 15.05
N ARG A 550 -17.76 27.11 14.48
CA ARG A 550 -18.76 26.29 15.18
C ARG A 550 -18.17 24.95 15.62
N ASP A 551 -17.53 24.24 14.69
CA ASP A 551 -16.89 22.97 15.01
C ASP A 551 -15.65 23.17 15.88
N ALA A 552 -14.90 24.27 15.69
CA ALA A 552 -13.79 24.62 16.57
C ALA A 552 -14.25 24.75 18.04
N ALA A 553 -15.38 25.43 18.29
CA ALA A 553 -15.97 25.54 19.61
C ALA A 553 -16.36 24.17 20.19
N LEU A 554 -16.97 23.29 19.39
CA LEU A 554 -17.31 21.95 19.85
C LEU A 554 -16.08 21.13 20.25
N HIS A 555 -15.02 21.14 19.45
CA HIS A 555 -13.78 20.42 19.77
C HIS A 555 -13.06 21.03 20.98
N PHE A 556 -13.11 22.36 21.14
CA PHE A 556 -12.59 23.04 22.33
C PHE A 556 -13.33 22.60 23.60
N ILE A 557 -14.67 22.59 23.57
CA ILE A 557 -15.49 22.13 24.69
C ILE A 557 -15.22 20.63 24.97
N GLN A 558 -15.03 19.80 23.95
CA GLN A 558 -14.65 18.38 24.16
C GLN A 558 -13.29 18.23 24.82
N LEU A 559 -12.30 19.06 24.45
CA LEU A 559 -11.01 19.10 25.13
C LEU A 559 -11.17 19.53 26.59
N SER A 560 -12.09 20.46 26.89
CA SER A 560 -12.37 20.91 28.26
C SER A 560 -12.89 19.81 29.20
N LEU A 561 -13.40 18.71 28.65
CA LEU A 561 -13.87 17.53 29.40
C LEU A 561 -12.79 16.50 29.71
N MET A 562 -11.61 16.59 29.08
CA MET A 562 -10.57 15.57 29.27
C MET A 562 -9.70 15.86 30.51
N ASP A 563 -9.01 14.83 30.99
CA ASP A 563 -8.08 14.94 32.12
C ASP A 563 -7.01 16.00 31.86
N GLN A 564 -6.80 16.86 32.86
CA GLN A 564 -5.88 17.99 32.76
C GLN A 564 -4.47 17.59 32.30
N LYS A 565 -3.96 16.43 32.74
CA LYS A 565 -2.64 15.91 32.36
C LYS A 565 -2.45 15.76 30.85
N LEU A 566 -3.52 15.42 30.13
CA LEU A 566 -3.49 15.20 28.68
C LEU A 566 -3.45 16.52 27.89
N ILE A 567 -3.84 17.63 28.52
CA ILE A 567 -4.06 18.92 27.85
C ILE A 567 -2.93 19.91 28.11
N GLN A 568 -2.18 19.72 29.20
CA GLN A 568 -1.01 20.56 29.52
C GLN A 568 -0.09 20.84 28.31
N PRO A 569 0.20 19.87 27.41
CA PRO A 569 1.03 20.13 26.24
C PRO A 569 0.42 21.14 25.25
N PHE A 570 -0.90 21.23 25.18
CA PHE A 570 -1.64 22.02 24.19
C PHE A 570 -2.11 23.37 24.72
N LYS A 571 -2.12 23.59 26.04
CA LYS A 571 -2.70 24.79 26.67
C LYS A 571 -2.19 26.11 26.09
N LYS A 572 -0.94 26.18 25.64
CA LYS A 572 -0.35 27.38 25.02
C LYS A 572 -0.88 27.70 23.61
N PHE A 573 -1.40 26.70 22.92
CA PHE A 573 -1.85 26.79 21.53
C PHE A 573 -3.39 26.80 21.43
N LEU A 574 -4.08 26.76 22.56
CA LEU A 574 -5.53 26.81 22.66
C LEU A 574 -5.90 28.19 23.19
N ASP A 575 -6.46 29.05 22.34
CA ASP A 575 -6.98 30.36 22.74
C ASP A 575 -8.43 30.49 22.25
N ILE A 576 -9.35 30.61 23.20
CA ILE A 576 -10.78 30.80 22.96
C ILE A 576 -11.04 32.05 22.10
N LYS A 577 -10.16 33.06 22.18
CA LYS A 577 -10.28 34.30 21.40
C LYS A 577 -10.18 34.08 19.89
N GLU A 578 -9.60 32.98 19.43
CA GLU A 578 -9.56 32.62 18.01
C GLU A 578 -10.93 32.15 17.48
N ILE A 579 -11.87 31.84 18.39
CA ILE A 579 -13.23 31.45 18.06
C ILE A 579 -14.11 32.70 18.00
N ASP A 580 -14.50 33.08 16.79
CA ASP A 580 -15.41 34.19 16.54
C ASP A 580 -16.86 33.72 16.60
N SER A 581 -17.53 34.04 17.70
CA SER A 581 -18.92 33.66 17.95
C SER A 581 -19.95 34.40 17.10
N SER A 582 -19.56 35.53 16.48
CA SER A 582 -20.42 36.28 15.58
C SER A 582 -20.75 35.51 14.29
N LYS A 583 -19.96 34.48 13.97
CA LYS A 583 -20.09 33.65 12.76
C LYS A 583 -20.94 32.39 12.97
N PHE A 584 -21.63 32.25 14.11
CA PHE A 584 -22.50 31.11 14.37
C PHE A 584 -23.89 31.29 13.74
N GLU A 585 -24.30 30.33 12.90
CA GLU A 585 -25.70 30.16 12.53
C GLU A 585 -26.43 29.37 13.63
N GLY A 586 -27.00 30.10 14.60
CA GLY A 586 -27.83 29.57 15.70
C GLY A 586 -27.07 29.06 16.93
N ASP A 587 -27.81 28.66 17.97
CA ASP A 587 -27.24 28.18 19.24
C ASP A 587 -26.44 26.89 19.06
N VAL A 588 -25.23 26.84 19.61
CA VAL A 588 -24.40 25.63 19.62
C VAL A 588 -24.94 24.67 20.68
N LEU A 589 -25.55 23.55 20.27
CA LEU A 589 -26.01 22.50 21.18
C LEU A 589 -24.90 21.48 21.43
N PHE A 590 -24.39 21.44 22.66
CA PHE A 590 -23.43 20.46 23.13
C PHE A 590 -24.14 19.28 23.80
N LYS A 591 -24.00 18.08 23.21
CA LYS A 591 -24.75 16.87 23.62
C LYS A 591 -24.08 16.07 24.75
N GLU A 592 -22.78 16.26 25.00
CA GLU A 592 -22.09 15.53 26.08
C GLU A 592 -22.30 16.25 27.41
N SER A 593 -22.34 15.51 28.52
CA SER A 593 -22.63 16.10 29.84
C SER A 593 -21.41 16.85 30.38
N LEU A 594 -21.49 18.19 30.43
CA LEU A 594 -20.46 19.04 31.06
C LEU A 594 -20.46 18.96 32.59
N PHE A 595 -21.61 18.58 33.15
CA PHE A 595 -21.79 18.45 34.59
C PHE A 595 -22.08 17.00 34.97
N ASP A 596 -21.41 16.52 36.01
CA ASP A 596 -21.97 15.48 36.84
C ASP A 596 -23.21 16.01 37.54
N LYS A 597 -24.23 15.17 37.62
CA LYS A 597 -25.51 15.55 38.20
C LYS A 597 -26.03 14.50 39.16
N LEU A 598 -26.57 14.97 40.28
CA LEU A 598 -27.41 14.17 41.17
C LEU A 598 -28.78 14.83 41.20
N ILE A 599 -29.82 14.03 40.97
CA ILE A 599 -31.21 14.50 40.96
C ILE A 599 -31.98 13.61 41.92
N ALA A 600 -32.70 14.21 42.86
CA ALA A 600 -33.48 13.49 43.85
C ALA A 600 -34.80 14.22 44.13
N PHE A 601 -35.89 13.46 44.21
CA PHE A 601 -37.13 13.89 44.85
C PHE A 601 -37.17 13.32 46.26
N LYS A 602 -37.57 14.14 47.24
CA LYS A 602 -37.65 13.70 48.64
C LYS A 602 -38.71 12.61 48.85
N GLU A 603 -39.82 12.71 48.11
CA GLU A 603 -40.98 11.82 48.21
C GLU A 603 -41.50 11.50 46.80
N GLN A 604 -41.93 10.25 46.57
CA GLN A 604 -42.38 9.78 45.25
C GLN A 604 -43.90 9.87 45.04
N SER A 605 -44.66 9.83 46.14
CA SER A 605 -46.13 9.91 46.13
C SER A 605 -46.56 11.01 47.08
N LEU A 606 -47.07 12.10 46.53
CA LEU A 606 -47.44 13.30 47.28
C LEU A 606 -48.94 13.58 47.11
N SER A 607 -49.58 14.14 48.13
CA SER A 607 -50.92 14.67 47.97
C SER A 607 -50.87 16.05 47.31
N LEU A 608 -51.95 16.49 46.64
CA LEU A 608 -52.00 17.82 46.02
C LEU A 608 -51.85 18.97 47.05
N SER A 609 -52.05 18.71 48.34
CA SER A 609 -51.82 19.69 49.41
C SER A 609 -50.35 19.79 49.84
N ASP A 610 -49.52 18.80 49.51
CA ASP A 610 -48.13 18.74 49.94
C ASP A 610 -47.21 19.45 48.93
N ARG A 611 -46.08 19.96 49.43
CA ARG A 611 -45.04 20.57 48.59
C ARG A 611 -44.12 19.50 48.01
N VAL A 612 -43.81 19.62 46.72
CA VAL A 612 -42.86 18.74 46.05
C VAL A 612 -41.44 19.25 46.31
N ASN A 613 -40.62 18.44 46.99
CA ASN A 613 -39.23 18.78 47.27
C ASN A 613 -38.31 18.10 46.25
N LEU A 614 -37.65 18.90 45.41
CA LEU A 614 -36.69 18.48 44.37
C LEU A 614 -35.30 19.03 44.70
N GLN A 615 -34.28 18.19 44.63
CA GLN A 615 -32.88 18.60 44.73
C GLN A 615 -32.12 18.24 43.46
N ILE A 616 -31.35 19.20 42.94
CA ILE A 616 -30.43 19.02 41.82
C ILE A 616 -29.05 19.50 42.26
N VAL A 617 -28.06 18.61 42.21
CA VAL A 617 -26.65 18.93 42.45
C VAL A 617 -25.93 18.90 41.12
N LEU A 618 -25.29 20.00 40.74
CA LEU A 618 -24.46 20.09 39.55
C LEU A 618 -23.00 20.23 39.95
N THR A 619 -22.14 19.35 39.41
CA THR A 619 -20.70 19.36 39.64
C THR A 619 -19.99 19.48 38.29
N PRO A 620 -19.22 20.55 38.02
CA PRO A 620 -18.58 20.73 36.72
C PRO A 620 -17.46 19.68 36.51
N LYS A 621 -17.40 19.09 35.31
CA LYS A 621 -16.31 18.15 34.89
C LYS A 621 -15.16 18.84 34.16
N VAL A 622 -15.18 20.16 34.16
CA VAL A 622 -14.39 20.95 33.24
C VAL A 622 -13.00 21.21 33.81
N ASN A 623 -11.97 21.03 32.98
CA ASN A 623 -10.58 21.30 33.33
C ASN A 623 -10.25 22.81 33.28
N ASP A 624 -8.96 23.14 33.43
CA ASP A 624 -8.46 24.52 33.51
C ASP A 624 -8.34 25.23 32.16
N LEU A 625 -8.92 24.69 31.08
CA LEU A 625 -9.12 25.44 29.84
C LEU A 625 -10.25 26.45 29.98
N ILE A 626 -11.29 26.09 30.72
CA ILE A 626 -12.40 26.97 31.06
C ILE A 626 -12.13 27.53 32.44
N GLU A 627 -11.70 28.79 32.46
CA GLU A 627 -11.39 29.51 33.70
C GLU A 627 -12.65 30.09 34.34
N LYS A 628 -13.58 30.57 33.52
CA LYS A 628 -14.85 31.15 33.98
C LYS A 628 -16.04 30.40 33.38
N LEU A 629 -16.85 29.79 34.25
CA LEU A 629 -18.01 29.01 33.83
C LEU A 629 -19.28 29.69 34.34
N GLU A 630 -19.81 30.62 33.54
CA GLU A 630 -21.03 31.34 33.85
C GLU A 630 -22.22 30.68 33.13
N ILE A 631 -23.20 30.20 33.88
CA ILE A 631 -24.46 29.71 33.29
C ILE A 631 -25.44 30.88 33.28
N GLU A 632 -25.93 31.29 32.10
CA GLU A 632 -26.94 32.35 31.96
C GLU A 632 -28.32 31.89 32.44
N GLU A 633 -28.66 30.65 32.10
CA GLU A 633 -30.01 30.12 32.30
C GLU A 633 -29.97 28.61 32.53
N LEU A 634 -30.68 28.15 33.56
CA LEU A 634 -30.95 26.75 33.83
C LEU A 634 -32.45 26.48 33.66
N VAL A 635 -32.78 25.58 32.74
CA VAL A 635 -34.16 25.26 32.36
C VAL A 635 -34.44 23.79 32.64
N ILE A 636 -35.49 23.52 33.42
CA ILE A 636 -35.96 22.17 33.74
C ILE A 636 -37.37 21.99 33.18
N ASP A 637 -37.50 21.05 32.25
CA ASP A 637 -38.78 20.68 31.65
C ASP A 637 -39.28 19.36 32.22
N PHE A 638 -40.59 19.27 32.45
CA PHE A 638 -41.25 18.09 32.99
C PHE A 638 -42.24 17.49 31.98
N HIS A 639 -42.17 16.18 31.82
CA HIS A 639 -43.21 15.37 31.20
C HIS A 639 -44.45 15.29 32.10
N GLY A 640 -45.65 15.31 31.50
CA GLY A 640 -46.93 15.34 32.22
C GLY A 640 -47.54 16.74 32.40
N GLY A 641 -46.86 17.79 31.92
CA GLY A 641 -47.40 19.16 31.91
C GLY A 641 -47.35 19.87 33.26
N PHE A 642 -46.36 19.52 34.10
CA PHE A 642 -45.99 20.25 35.32
C PHE A 642 -45.39 21.63 34.98
N LYS A 643 -45.28 22.51 35.99
CA LYS A 643 -44.70 23.85 35.83
C LYS A 643 -43.23 23.75 35.38
N LYS A 644 -42.85 24.50 34.34
CA LYS A 644 -41.46 24.62 33.85
C LYS A 644 -40.65 25.48 34.81
N ILE A 645 -39.42 25.07 35.17
CA ILE A 645 -38.57 25.84 36.07
C ILE A 645 -37.47 26.52 35.25
N ARG A 646 -37.36 27.84 35.38
CA ARG A 646 -36.32 28.66 34.75
C ARG A 646 -35.56 29.41 35.84
N VAL A 647 -34.27 29.11 35.99
CA VAL A 647 -33.38 29.83 36.91
C VAL A 647 -32.46 30.72 36.07
N LEU A 648 -32.59 32.03 36.24
CA LEU A 648 -31.77 33.04 35.57
C LEU A 648 -30.58 33.42 36.45
N ASN A 649 -29.44 33.66 35.82
CA ASN A 649 -28.25 34.12 36.52
C ASN A 649 -28.44 35.55 37.05
N ASP A 650 -28.14 35.73 38.34
CA ASP A 650 -28.01 37.05 38.95
C ASP A 650 -26.58 37.18 39.54
N PRO A 651 -25.68 37.91 38.86
CA PRO A 651 -24.29 38.06 39.30
C PRO A 651 -24.16 38.90 40.58
N THR A 652 -25.22 39.62 40.99
CA THR A 652 -25.21 40.44 42.21
C THR A 652 -25.56 39.65 43.47
N ALA A 653 -26.12 38.45 43.32
CA ALA A 653 -26.44 37.56 44.43
C ALA A 653 -25.19 36.85 44.96
N GLU A 654 -25.17 36.52 46.27
CA GLU A 654 -24.06 35.80 46.89
C GLU A 654 -23.87 34.42 46.27
N ALA A 655 -22.62 34.03 46.01
CA ALA A 655 -22.27 32.71 45.48
C ALA A 655 -22.44 31.64 46.57
N GLN A 656 -23.64 31.09 46.70
CA GLN A 656 -23.94 30.04 47.66
C GLN A 656 -23.86 28.64 47.03
N THR A 657 -23.28 27.69 47.76
CA THR A 657 -23.23 26.28 47.36
C THR A 657 -24.57 25.58 47.49
N PHE A 658 -25.49 26.12 48.30
CA PHE A 658 -26.81 25.58 48.54
C PHE A 658 -27.82 26.71 48.35
N ASN A 659 -28.73 26.53 47.40
CA ASN A 659 -29.73 27.52 47.04
C ASN A 659 -31.11 26.92 47.28
N GLU A 660 -31.91 27.54 48.14
CA GLU A 660 -33.28 27.12 48.41
C GLU A 660 -34.27 28.05 47.71
N PHE A 661 -35.19 27.45 46.95
CA PHE A 661 -36.24 28.16 46.24
C PHE A 661 -37.60 27.65 46.70
N LYS A 662 -38.49 28.58 47.04
CA LYS A 662 -39.87 28.29 47.42
C LYS A 662 -40.82 28.85 46.38
N ASP A 663 -41.67 28.01 45.84
CA ASP A 663 -42.70 28.44 44.90
C ASP A 663 -43.79 29.22 45.63
N GLY A 664 -44.08 30.44 45.15
CA GLY A 664 -45.03 31.37 45.76
C GLY A 664 -46.39 31.42 45.04
N GLU A 665 -46.51 30.86 43.83
CA GLU A 665 -47.69 31.03 42.97
C GLU A 665 -48.24 29.70 42.45
N LYS A 666 -49.55 29.47 42.66
CA LYS A 666 -50.24 28.22 42.30
C LYS A 666 -50.55 28.05 40.81
N ASP A 667 -50.76 29.13 40.06
CA ASP A 667 -51.39 29.07 38.73
C ASP A 667 -50.47 29.43 37.54
N SER A 668 -49.19 29.72 37.79
CA SER A 668 -48.23 30.01 36.71
C SER A 668 -47.74 28.73 36.00
N LYS A 669 -47.69 28.75 34.66
CA LYS A 669 -47.15 27.65 33.83
C LYS A 669 -45.62 27.54 33.89
N GLU A 670 -44.95 28.62 34.29
CA GLU A 670 -43.49 28.73 34.39
C GLU A 670 -43.11 29.39 35.72
N LEU A 671 -42.08 28.87 36.39
CA LEU A 671 -41.49 29.43 37.60
C LEU A 671 -40.14 30.06 37.23
N SER A 672 -40.06 31.39 37.27
CA SER A 672 -38.81 32.11 37.06
C SER A 672 -38.15 32.46 38.40
N LEU A 673 -36.91 32.03 38.59
CA LEU A 673 -36.11 32.23 39.80
C LEU A 673 -34.80 32.91 39.43
N LYS A 674 -34.18 33.62 40.38
CA LYS A 674 -32.87 34.25 40.20
C LYS A 674 -31.89 33.73 41.24
N CYS A 675 -30.69 33.34 40.82
CA CYS A 675 -29.60 33.04 41.73
C CYS A 675 -28.24 33.21 41.03
N ASN A 676 -27.17 33.23 41.83
CA ASN A 676 -25.83 33.24 41.28
C ASN A 676 -25.48 31.86 40.70
N LEU A 677 -25.43 31.77 39.37
CA LEU A 677 -25.13 30.55 38.61
C LEU A 677 -23.67 30.49 38.12
N ASN A 678 -22.75 31.18 38.80
CA ASN A 678 -21.32 31.13 38.48
C ASN A 678 -20.61 29.90 39.09
N PHE A 679 -19.89 29.10 38.30
CA PHE A 679 -19.16 27.92 38.74
C PHE A 679 -17.62 28.08 38.76
N ASP A 680 -17.09 29.30 38.82
CA ASP A 680 -15.64 29.60 38.86
C ASP A 680 -14.86 28.79 39.91
N ASP A 681 -15.46 28.56 41.09
CA ASP A 681 -14.89 27.77 42.18
C ASP A 681 -14.72 26.27 41.87
N LYS A 682 -15.27 25.79 40.75
CA LYS A 682 -15.39 24.38 40.34
C LYS A 682 -16.02 23.45 41.40
N LYS A 683 -16.68 24.03 42.40
CA LYS A 683 -17.40 23.31 43.46
C LYS A 683 -18.80 22.93 42.99
N ALA A 684 -19.34 21.88 43.60
CA ALA A 684 -20.72 21.48 43.38
C ALA A 684 -21.69 22.55 43.93
N LYS A 685 -22.71 22.90 43.14
CA LYS A 685 -23.85 23.70 43.60
C LYS A 685 -25.09 22.84 43.71
N CYS A 686 -25.78 22.96 44.83
CA CYS A 686 -27.04 22.28 45.15
C CYS A 686 -28.19 23.28 45.00
N PHE A 687 -29.21 22.88 44.26
CA PHE A 687 -30.44 23.64 44.06
C PHE A 687 -31.60 22.84 44.65
N ASN A 688 -32.20 23.38 45.69
CA ASN A 688 -33.35 22.82 46.37
C ASN A 688 -34.60 23.60 46.01
N PHE A 689 -35.61 22.91 45.53
CA PHE A 689 -36.88 23.48 45.12
C PHE A 689 -38.01 22.91 45.97
N GLU A 690 -38.74 23.78 46.66
CA GLU A 690 -40.04 23.48 47.27
C GLU A 690 -41.15 23.98 46.34
N LEU A 691 -41.72 23.07 45.54
CA LEU A 691 -42.65 23.40 44.45
C LEU A 691 -44.10 23.14 44.87
N ILE A 692 -45.02 23.99 44.42
CA ILE A 692 -46.46 23.78 44.65
C ILE A 692 -47.06 23.05 43.44
N PRO A 693 -47.70 21.90 43.65
CA PRO A 693 -48.28 21.15 42.55
C PRO A 693 -49.53 21.83 41.97
N ASN A 694 -49.62 21.93 40.64
CA ASN A 694 -50.75 22.54 39.93
C ASN A 694 -51.66 21.52 39.22
N LYS A 695 -51.20 20.28 39.04
CA LYS A 695 -51.93 19.21 38.35
C LYS A 695 -51.71 17.85 39.02
N ILE A 696 -52.69 16.97 38.88
CA ILE A 696 -52.65 15.58 39.34
C ILE A 696 -52.11 14.71 38.20
N GLY A 697 -51.27 13.74 38.51
CA GLY A 697 -50.71 12.84 37.50
C GLY A 697 -49.32 12.33 37.85
N ASN A 698 -48.74 11.59 36.90
CA ASN A 698 -47.35 11.12 36.96
C ASN A 698 -46.47 12.11 36.20
N PHE A 699 -45.52 12.72 36.91
CA PHE A 699 -44.60 13.70 36.35
C PHE A 699 -43.20 13.12 36.30
N SER A 700 -42.45 13.46 35.27
CA SER A 700 -41.03 13.10 35.20
C SER A 700 -40.19 14.17 34.54
N ILE A 701 -38.94 14.33 34.95
CA ILE A 701 -38.03 15.30 34.30
C ILE A 701 -37.76 14.84 32.87
N GLN A 702 -38.09 15.69 31.90
CA GLN A 702 -37.93 15.44 30.47
C GLN A 702 -36.55 15.89 29.98
N SER A 703 -36.13 17.10 30.34
CA SER A 703 -34.83 17.66 29.97
C SER A 703 -34.36 18.68 31.00
N ILE A 704 -33.04 18.75 31.17
CA ILE A 704 -32.37 19.85 31.86
C ILE A 704 -31.43 20.48 30.84
N ASN A 705 -31.71 21.73 30.48
CA ASN A 705 -30.96 22.50 29.49
C ASN A 705 -30.27 23.65 30.22
N LEU A 706 -28.97 23.81 29.97
CA LEU A 706 -28.15 24.88 30.52
C LEU A 706 -27.72 25.78 29.37
N LYS A 707 -27.94 27.08 29.46
CA LYS A 707 -27.34 28.06 28.56
C LYS A 707 -26.09 28.62 29.23
N ILE A 708 -24.94 28.38 28.63
CA ILE A 708 -23.62 28.65 29.21
C ILE A 708 -22.95 29.73 28.39
N LYS A 709 -22.32 30.67 29.08
CA LYS A 709 -21.52 31.74 28.51
C LYS A 709 -20.11 31.68 29.08
N GLU A 710 -19.16 31.55 28.20
CA GLU A 710 -17.74 31.59 28.52
C GLU A 710 -17.07 32.65 27.66
N SER A 711 -16.71 33.80 28.26
CA SER A 711 -16.06 34.91 27.56
C SER A 711 -16.84 35.37 26.30
N SER A 712 -16.39 35.01 25.10
CA SER A 712 -17.07 35.28 23.82
C SER A 712 -18.00 34.16 23.34
N LEU A 713 -17.95 32.97 23.94
CA LEU A 713 -18.66 31.78 23.49
C LEU A 713 -19.98 31.58 24.26
N GLU A 714 -21.10 31.52 23.54
CA GLU A 714 -22.41 31.14 24.08
C GLU A 714 -22.85 29.79 23.50
N PHE A 715 -23.20 28.84 24.35
CA PHE A 715 -23.65 27.51 23.91
C PHE A 715 -24.65 26.90 24.90
N SER A 716 -25.47 25.97 24.40
CA SER A 716 -26.44 25.23 25.21
C SER A 716 -25.95 23.82 25.50
N ASN A 717 -26.05 23.36 26.74
CA ASN A 717 -25.74 22.00 27.15
C ASN A 717 -26.99 21.28 27.65
N GLN A 718 -27.36 20.19 26.98
CA GLN A 718 -28.46 19.33 27.42
C GLN A 718 -27.92 18.17 28.24
N LEU A 719 -28.28 18.10 29.52
CA LEU A 719 -27.80 17.04 30.40
C LEU A 719 -28.52 15.72 30.11
N ARG A 720 -27.81 14.70 29.60
CA ARG A 720 -28.37 13.36 29.35
C ARG A 720 -28.90 12.68 30.61
N LEU A 721 -30.21 12.46 30.73
CA LEU A 721 -30.82 11.79 31.89
C LEU A 721 -30.65 10.27 31.74
N VAL A 722 -29.99 9.61 32.70
CA VAL A 722 -29.86 8.14 32.71
C VAL A 722 -31.00 7.57 33.56
N PRO A 723 -31.84 6.68 33.02
CA PRO A 723 -33.03 6.20 33.72
C PRO A 723 -32.77 5.28 34.93
N TYR A 724 -31.53 4.81 35.12
CA TYR A 724 -31.19 3.79 36.11
C TYR A 724 -29.99 4.21 36.98
N LEU A 725 -30.26 4.91 38.08
CA LEU A 725 -29.36 4.95 39.23
C LEU A 725 -30.07 4.22 40.38
N ILE A 726 -29.36 3.28 41.02
CA ILE A 726 -29.88 2.37 42.06
C ILE A 726 -30.08 3.13 43.40
N TYR A 727 -29.47 4.32 43.56
CA TYR A 727 -29.50 5.12 44.78
C TYR A 727 -29.61 6.62 44.47
N ALA A 728 -30.42 7.39 45.19
CA ALA A 728 -30.37 8.85 45.22
C ALA A 728 -29.86 9.30 46.58
N LEU A 729 -29.09 10.38 46.54
CA LEU A 729 -28.48 11.00 47.70
C LEU A 729 -29.15 12.36 47.86
N TRP A 730 -29.87 12.54 48.96
CA TRP A 730 -30.36 13.85 49.38
C TRP A 730 -29.34 14.49 50.33
N LEU A 731 -28.84 15.66 49.97
CA LEU A 731 -27.82 16.41 50.73
C LEU A 731 -28.47 17.45 51.64
N PHE A 732 -27.97 17.54 52.88
CA PHE A 732 -28.36 18.55 53.86
C PHE A 732 -27.18 19.48 54.19
N GLN A 733 -27.46 20.75 54.43
CA GLN A 733 -26.48 21.69 54.95
C GLN A 733 -26.38 21.55 56.48
N ASN A 734 -25.20 21.20 56.99
CA ASN A 734 -24.97 21.08 58.44
C ASN A 734 -24.48 22.42 59.00
N SER A 735 -25.21 23.00 59.96
CA SER A 735 -25.01 24.38 60.45
C SER A 735 -23.74 24.58 61.29
N GLN A 736 -22.98 23.53 61.61
CA GLN A 736 -21.82 23.64 62.50
C GLN A 736 -20.47 23.13 61.96
N LYS A 737 -20.40 22.46 60.80
CA LYS A 737 -19.12 22.06 60.18
C LYS A 737 -19.25 22.05 58.66
N SER A 738 -18.28 22.64 57.98
CA SER A 738 -18.06 22.57 56.53
C SER A 738 -17.64 21.15 56.06
N LYS A 739 -18.36 20.12 56.47
CA LYS A 739 -18.18 18.73 56.04
C LYS A 739 -19.53 18.08 55.74
N TRP A 740 -19.57 17.40 54.60
CA TRP A 740 -20.68 16.62 54.06
C TRP A 740 -21.12 15.51 55.02
N SER A 741 -22.42 15.35 55.21
CA SER A 741 -23.02 14.15 55.83
C SER A 741 -24.12 13.61 54.93
N CYS A 742 -24.02 12.32 54.59
CA CYS A 742 -25.03 11.53 53.86
C CYS A 742 -25.69 10.57 54.90
N ILE A 743 -26.90 9.99 54.81
CA ILE A 743 -27.69 9.42 53.70
C ILE A 743 -29.17 9.31 54.15
N ILE A 744 -30.16 9.58 53.28
CA ILE A 744 -31.44 8.83 53.29
C ILE A 744 -31.49 8.04 51.99
N HIS A 745 -31.55 6.71 52.08
CA HIS A 745 -31.72 5.83 50.92
C HIS A 745 -33.17 5.86 50.47
N LEU A 746 -33.45 6.48 49.33
CA LEU A 746 -34.78 6.45 48.71
C LEU A 746 -34.78 5.39 47.59
N GLY A 747 -35.78 4.50 47.62
CA GLY A 747 -35.98 3.41 46.66
C GLY A 747 -36.33 3.90 45.24
N ALA A 748 -36.34 2.99 44.27
CA ALA A 748 -36.13 3.26 42.84
C ALA A 748 -37.14 4.18 42.09
N THR A 749 -36.61 4.77 41.00
CA THR A 749 -37.19 5.66 39.96
C THR A 749 -37.26 7.16 40.27
N MET A 750 -36.08 7.81 40.19
CA MET A 750 -35.78 9.06 40.92
C MET A 750 -35.81 10.35 40.07
N ALA A 751 -36.36 10.25 38.86
CA ALA A 751 -36.73 11.42 38.05
C ALA A 751 -38.25 11.54 37.90
N ARG A 752 -39.03 10.77 38.69
CA ARG A 752 -40.49 10.72 38.63
C ARG A 752 -41.11 10.94 40.00
N PHE A 753 -42.28 11.56 40.02
CA PHE A 753 -43.15 11.60 41.20
C PHE A 753 -44.61 11.60 40.73
N SER A 754 -45.49 11.12 41.60
CA SER A 754 -46.92 11.00 41.34
C SER A 754 -47.71 11.83 42.35
N LEU A 755 -48.62 12.65 41.84
CA LEU A 755 -49.54 13.44 42.66
C LEU A 755 -50.93 12.81 42.61
N TYR A 756 -51.54 12.64 43.78
CA TYR A 756 -52.88 12.09 43.93
C TYR A 756 -53.76 13.00 44.80
N LEU A 757 -55.08 12.94 44.60
CA LEU A 757 -56.03 13.66 45.44
C LEU A 757 -56.25 12.87 46.74
N SER A 758 -55.83 13.42 47.88
CA SER A 758 -56.16 12.85 49.19
C SER A 758 -57.57 13.32 49.58
N ILE A 759 -58.59 12.50 49.26
CA ILE A 759 -59.92 12.66 49.85
C ILE A 759 -59.91 11.86 51.15
N SER A 760 -59.77 12.54 52.28
CA SER A 760 -59.91 11.89 53.57
C SER A 760 -61.33 11.31 53.69
N LYS A 761 -61.40 9.97 53.80
CA LYS A 761 -62.57 9.08 53.92
C LYS A 761 -63.33 8.82 52.62
N ILE A 762 -62.89 7.79 51.90
CA ILE A 762 -63.69 6.60 51.51
C ILE A 762 -62.71 5.54 50.97
N ARG A 763 -62.69 4.36 51.60
CA ARG A 763 -61.97 3.18 51.08
C ARG A 763 -62.74 2.67 49.85
N VAL A 764 -62.16 2.80 48.67
CA VAL A 764 -62.47 1.93 47.53
C VAL A 764 -61.16 1.36 47.02
N TRP A 765 -60.99 0.06 47.21
CA TRP A 765 -59.96 -0.71 46.54
C TRP A 765 -60.32 -0.81 45.06
N ILE A 766 -59.48 -0.25 44.18
CA ILE A 766 -59.48 -0.62 42.77
C ILE A 766 -58.15 -1.33 42.52
N ASN A 767 -58.24 -2.66 42.51
CA ASN A 767 -57.21 -3.52 41.96
C ASN A 767 -57.12 -3.26 40.45
N THR A 768 -56.00 -2.71 39.99
CA THR A 768 -55.54 -2.96 38.62
C THR A 768 -54.03 -3.09 38.63
N VAL A 769 -53.63 -4.34 38.85
CA VAL A 769 -52.38 -4.92 38.39
C VAL A 769 -52.23 -4.64 36.89
N TYR A 770 -51.18 -3.94 36.48
CA TYR A 770 -50.66 -4.07 35.12
C TYR A 770 -49.29 -4.72 35.20
N ILE A 771 -49.31 -6.01 34.86
CA ILE A 771 -48.17 -6.85 34.54
C ILE A 771 -47.51 -6.29 33.28
N SER A 772 -46.17 -6.29 33.31
CA SER A 772 -45.29 -6.06 32.17
C SER A 772 -45.62 -6.99 31.00
N LEU A 773 -45.73 -6.41 29.81
CA LEU A 773 -45.16 -6.97 28.58
C LEU A 773 -44.30 -5.89 27.93
#